data_AF-A0A9D6TNG1-F1
#
_entry.id   AF-A0A9D6TNG1-F1
#
_cell.length_a   1.000
_cell.length_b   1.000
_cell.length_c   1.000
_cell.angle_alpha   90.00
_cell.angle_beta   90.00
_cell.angle_gamma   90.00
#
_symmetry.space_group_name_H-M   'P 1'
#
loop_
_entity.id
_entity.type
_entity.pdbx_description
1 polymer ?
#
loop_
_entity_poly.entity_id
_entity_poly.type
_entity_poly.pdbx_seq_one_letter_code
_entity_poly.pdbx_strand_id
1 'polypeptide(L)'
;MTATIDPRMPPGAPPVMADFLNFCPRISVVRRFAPQGSDAAFSGLAGLRGLPCVSTRHRPLLPFVLYGLAVLFASFVPLPLLAFSCYSDLGIVRDVNPDHLARQAHAIARRLQELGAPLDSWEVSALEQATQNPHAPYSIGTIQQVLDAHVLVSLSISAELGIKASPGPALRHLATGGWGTFVIKVHNLAGANPPLHVVSPNAIASGEGFSPDRWMQFDTWPEPPNLSGERVDYFLLCVRSEEKGYRETTFTFFTELRPLSEPGPLSFNRLPVLFSLMNEADLAKARLARLLRHQHGGSTAARNRGPPLGSIRTPSCLDCHSVTTEALVGPVQREKEKSCMACHRELAPAVASSGRCSVCGMVNCTMNCVGRGQTQTGQRTMLMSGVPRPLFFGGIGAVLVVSFGLVEFLNRGTRREKKRWGWNLLSLPALSRCFRQRWFKPLLQTPVFALFGFLIYAGFAGDRVVNLTPTLTWTIWWAGLIFLVLFLGKAWCFVCPWDFAATLLQSAGRLWGSRQPFTLGLRWPRALRNIYLAVGLFILLTWLELGYQVTTAPRATAVLALVMVGLAVVPALVFDKRAFCRHGCMVGRISGLYAMFAPVEVRAANPEICRACRTRDCFHGNEKVPACPTSLLLPAVKENTYCIQCGYCVRSCPSENVAFNLRPFAADLTHFSRPRTDESLLAVILLALTSFHGLTMTPFWDLADGASVMGWLRSTLGVGPLAAFTAGMAAMLAVPILVFWLLCLITRGLTQDPNVPAKKLFLYFAYSLLPVALFYHLAHNAMHFFMEGQYLVPLLSNPLGAGTNWFGTAALRPGPLLSVHVIWWLQVGFVLVGHIFGIVIAHHVSRKLYPQPRQATLALVPMLGGMVLYSWFSLWILHLDMNMRGTLM
;
A
#
# COMPACT_ATOMS: atom_id res chain seq x y z
N MET A 1 85.38 -23.53 -21.77
CA MET A 1 84.01 -23.92 -22.17
C MET A 1 83.13 -22.68 -22.01
N THR A 2 83.18 -21.74 -22.97
CA THR A 2 82.34 -21.67 -24.20
C THR A 2 80.89 -21.26 -23.87
N ALA A 3 80.53 -19.96 -23.96
CA ALA A 3 80.27 -19.15 -25.18
C ALA A 3 78.77 -19.19 -25.56
N THR A 4 78.10 -18.17 -26.13
CA THR A 4 78.29 -16.72 -26.42
C THR A 4 76.85 -16.14 -26.75
N ILE A 5 76.53 -14.88 -27.04
CA ILE A 5 77.24 -13.62 -27.37
C ILE A 5 76.41 -12.39 -26.91
N ASP A 6 76.95 -11.16 -27.02
CA ASP A 6 76.30 -9.84 -26.72
C ASP A 6 76.02 -9.09 -28.08
N PRO A 7 76.00 -7.75 -28.30
CA PRO A 7 75.82 -6.55 -27.45
C PRO A 7 74.79 -5.51 -27.95
N ARG A 8 74.44 -4.52 -27.11
CA ARG A 8 74.54 -3.04 -27.39
C ARG A 8 73.73 -2.12 -26.43
N MET A 9 74.45 -1.49 -25.50
CA MET A 9 74.32 -0.04 -25.16
C MET A 9 75.51 0.70 -25.86
N PRO A 10 75.92 1.98 -25.62
CA PRO A 10 75.67 2.94 -24.51
C PRO A 10 75.36 4.38 -25.07
N PRO A 11 75.78 5.55 -24.49
CA PRO A 11 76.22 5.93 -23.14
C PRO A 11 75.50 7.17 -22.51
N GLY A 12 75.82 7.52 -21.24
CA GLY A 12 75.46 8.83 -20.66
C GLY A 12 75.54 8.98 -19.12
N ALA A 13 76.74 9.10 -18.55
CA ALA A 13 77.06 9.44 -17.13
C ALA A 13 78.58 9.77 -17.02
N PRO A 14 79.19 10.27 -15.90
CA PRO A 14 78.69 10.48 -14.52
C PRO A 14 78.99 11.93 -13.93
N PRO A 15 79.60 12.20 -12.74
CA PRO A 15 78.88 12.48 -11.46
C PRO A 15 79.41 13.67 -10.56
N VAL A 16 78.92 13.70 -9.29
CA VAL A 16 79.56 14.16 -8.00
C VAL A 16 79.34 15.60 -7.45
N MET A 17 78.85 15.65 -6.19
CA MET A 17 78.98 16.64 -5.05
C MET A 17 78.83 18.17 -5.30
N ALA A 18 78.28 19.01 -4.40
CA ALA A 18 77.80 18.89 -3.00
C ALA A 18 76.47 19.71 -2.82
N ASP A 19 75.99 20.28 -1.70
CA ASP A 19 76.42 20.39 -0.28
C ASP A 19 75.21 20.66 0.68
N PHE A 20 75.46 21.09 1.94
CA PHE A 20 74.50 21.32 3.03
C PHE A 20 73.89 22.75 3.12
N LEU A 21 72.62 22.85 3.58
CA LEU A 21 72.26 23.39 4.92
C LEU A 21 70.72 23.51 5.17
N ASN A 22 70.34 23.25 6.43
CA ASN A 22 69.15 23.68 7.24
C ASN A 22 67.99 24.43 6.53
N PHE A 23 66.71 24.12 6.82
CA PHE A 23 66.12 24.34 8.16
C PHE A 23 64.88 23.48 8.49
N CYS A 24 64.64 23.26 9.78
CA CYS A 24 63.40 22.71 10.32
C CYS A 24 63.23 23.16 11.78
N PRO A 25 62.00 23.46 12.26
CA PRO A 25 61.68 23.41 13.68
C PRO A 25 60.58 22.39 14.00
N ARG A 26 60.83 21.55 15.02
CA ARG A 26 59.80 20.72 15.69
C ARG A 26 59.07 21.57 16.74
N ILE A 27 57.83 21.19 17.06
CA ILE A 27 57.25 21.40 18.40
C ILE A 27 56.67 20.06 18.88
N SER A 28 56.93 19.68 20.14
CA SER A 28 56.52 18.38 20.70
C SER A 28 56.32 18.45 22.21
N VAL A 29 55.06 18.42 22.65
CA VAL A 29 54.59 18.52 24.05
C VAL A 29 53.26 17.74 24.14
N VAL A 30 53.00 16.80 25.06
CA VAL A 30 53.86 16.05 26.00
C VAL A 30 53.23 14.67 26.27
N ARG A 31 53.86 13.79 27.06
CA ARG A 31 53.22 12.57 27.61
C ARG A 31 53.26 12.54 29.14
N ARG A 32 52.09 12.45 29.78
CA ARG A 32 51.79 11.97 31.16
C ARG A 32 50.32 11.53 31.17
N PHE A 33 49.82 10.53 31.89
CA PHE A 33 50.41 9.54 32.82
C PHE A 33 49.92 8.12 32.45
N ALA A 34 50.54 7.09 33.00
CA ALA A 34 49.95 5.76 33.16
C ALA A 34 50.43 5.15 34.50
N PRO A 35 49.56 4.52 35.30
CA PRO A 35 49.97 3.76 36.49
C PRO A 35 50.50 2.37 36.08
N GLN A 36 51.33 1.78 36.95
CA GLN A 36 51.97 0.48 36.75
C GLN A 36 51.33 -0.61 37.62
N GLY A 37 51.48 -1.87 37.19
CA GLY A 37 51.87 -2.97 38.07
C GLY A 37 50.78 -3.71 38.87
N SER A 38 50.46 -4.93 38.40
CA SER A 38 50.35 -6.11 39.26
C SER A 38 50.46 -7.37 38.39
N ASP A 39 51.38 -8.28 38.74
CA ASP A 39 51.64 -9.54 38.02
C ASP A 39 50.80 -10.72 38.56
N ALA A 40 50.89 -11.87 37.85
CA ALA A 40 50.30 -13.18 38.14
C ALA A 40 48.75 -13.26 38.06
N ALA A 41 48.12 -14.26 37.44
CA ALA A 41 48.47 -15.68 37.44
C ALA A 41 47.84 -16.48 36.27
N PHE A 42 48.05 -17.81 36.29
CA PHE A 42 47.40 -18.86 35.48
C PHE A 42 47.56 -18.85 33.95
N SER A 43 48.65 -19.51 33.55
CA SER A 43 48.78 -20.34 32.35
C SER A 43 47.53 -21.18 32.00
N GLY A 44 47.16 -21.22 30.72
CA GLY A 44 46.20 -22.20 30.18
C GLY A 44 46.16 -22.23 28.65
N LEU A 45 46.25 -23.42 28.06
CA LEU A 45 45.94 -23.75 26.65
C LEU A 45 46.64 -22.92 25.56
N ALA A 46 47.91 -23.26 25.29
CA ALA A 46 48.51 -22.99 23.98
C ALA A 46 47.92 -23.95 22.92
N GLY A 47 47.42 -23.42 21.79
CA GLY A 47 46.93 -24.30 20.72
C GLY A 47 46.06 -23.69 19.61
N LEU A 48 46.48 -22.60 18.95
CA LEU A 48 45.90 -22.14 17.67
C LEU A 48 46.80 -21.09 16.95
N ARG A 49 47.96 -21.51 16.42
CA ARG A 49 48.76 -20.68 15.48
C ARG A 49 48.32 -21.00 14.04
N GLY A 50 47.63 -20.08 13.34
CA GLY A 50 47.22 -20.35 11.96
C GLY A 50 46.23 -19.39 11.27
N LEU A 51 46.27 -18.08 11.54
CA LEU A 51 45.44 -17.10 10.80
C LEU A 51 46.28 -15.89 10.34
N PRO A 52 46.27 -15.53 9.03
CA PRO A 52 46.95 -14.34 8.55
C PRO A 52 46.19 -13.07 8.93
N CYS A 53 46.94 -12.01 9.27
CA CYS A 53 46.38 -10.78 9.82
C CYS A 53 45.62 -9.95 8.78
N VAL A 54 44.30 -9.86 8.91
CA VAL A 54 43.46 -8.94 8.10
C VAL A 54 43.51 -7.54 8.71
N SER A 55 44.04 -6.56 7.97
CA SER A 55 44.23 -5.19 8.48
C SER A 55 42.90 -4.44 8.67
N THR A 56 42.44 -4.32 9.91
CA THR A 56 41.21 -3.64 10.31
C THR A 56 41.37 -2.11 10.33
N ARG A 57 41.26 -1.45 9.18
CA ARG A 57 41.35 0.03 9.08
C ARG A 57 40.16 0.76 8.43
N HIS A 58 38.97 0.17 8.50
CA HIS A 58 37.71 0.89 8.28
C HIS A 58 36.71 0.60 9.40
N ARG A 59 36.09 1.65 9.95
CA ARG A 59 34.97 1.51 10.91
C ARG A 59 33.80 0.81 10.18
N PRO A 60 33.20 -0.26 10.73
CA PRO A 60 32.12 -0.94 10.06
C PRO A 60 30.83 -0.11 10.14
N LEU A 61 30.26 0.23 8.98
CA LEU A 61 28.84 0.64 8.84
C LEU A 61 27.88 -0.55 9.02
N LEU A 62 28.43 -1.76 9.21
CA LEU A 62 27.71 -3.01 9.39
C LEU A 62 26.63 -2.97 10.49
N PRO A 63 26.82 -2.34 11.67
CA PRO A 63 25.76 -2.26 12.68
C PRO A 63 24.52 -1.53 12.16
N PHE A 64 24.67 -0.39 11.48
CA PHE A 64 23.52 0.36 10.95
C PHE A 64 22.81 -0.37 9.81
N VAL A 65 23.55 -1.06 8.94
CA VAL A 65 22.95 -1.85 7.84
C VAL A 65 22.25 -3.11 8.38
N LEU A 66 22.86 -3.82 9.34
CA LEU A 66 22.22 -4.98 9.98
C LEU A 66 21.07 -4.59 10.89
N TYR A 67 21.14 -3.45 11.60
CA TYR A 67 20.04 -2.94 12.41
C TYR A 67 18.88 -2.46 11.54
N GLY A 68 19.15 -1.75 10.43
CA GLY A 68 18.13 -1.40 9.44
C GLY A 68 17.47 -2.62 8.81
N LEU A 69 18.24 -3.66 8.48
CA LEU A 69 17.71 -4.94 8.01
C LEU A 69 16.93 -5.69 9.09
N ALA A 70 17.38 -5.68 10.35
CA ALA A 70 16.71 -6.35 11.47
C ALA A 70 15.40 -5.67 11.86
N VAL A 71 15.35 -4.32 11.87
CA VAL A 71 14.11 -3.55 12.06
C VAL A 71 13.13 -3.86 10.94
N LEU A 72 13.57 -3.86 9.67
CA LEU A 72 12.73 -4.28 8.54
C LEU A 72 12.24 -5.72 8.68
N PHE A 73 13.10 -6.68 9.06
CA PHE A 73 12.71 -8.09 9.17
C PHE A 73 11.78 -8.35 10.36
N ALA A 74 11.96 -7.64 11.47
CA ALA A 74 11.05 -7.67 12.61
C ALA A 74 9.67 -7.11 12.26
N SER A 75 9.59 -6.11 11.36
CA SER A 75 8.32 -5.60 10.81
C SER A 75 7.57 -6.59 9.90
N PHE A 76 8.15 -7.75 9.55
CA PHE A 76 7.51 -8.77 8.70
C PHE A 76 7.01 -10.02 9.45
N VAL A 77 7.07 -10.06 10.79
CA VAL A 77 6.55 -11.17 11.60
C VAL A 77 5.36 -10.70 12.45
N PRO A 78 4.11 -11.10 12.13
CA PRO A 78 2.95 -10.72 12.91
C PRO A 78 2.87 -11.54 14.22
N LEU A 79 3.17 -10.88 15.35
CA LEU A 79 2.98 -11.40 16.70
C LEU A 79 1.99 -10.48 17.45
N PRO A 80 0.68 -10.81 17.49
CA PRO A 80 -0.31 -9.95 18.11
C PRO A 80 -0.33 -10.15 19.63
N LEU A 81 0.11 -9.14 20.38
CA LEU A 81 -0.05 -9.09 21.83
C LEU A 81 -0.76 -7.81 22.29
N LEU A 82 -2.06 -8.00 22.56
CA LEU A 82 -2.83 -7.38 23.64
C LEU A 82 -2.73 -5.85 23.84
N ALA A 83 -3.66 -5.12 23.22
CA ALA A 83 -4.22 -3.89 23.78
C ALA A 83 -5.72 -3.81 23.40
N PHE A 84 -6.58 -4.50 24.16
CA PHE A 84 -8.03 -4.42 23.96
C PHE A 84 -8.63 -3.29 24.79
N SER A 85 -9.51 -2.51 24.18
CA SER A 85 -10.51 -1.69 24.85
C SER A 85 -11.73 -1.61 23.95
N CYS A 86 -12.87 -2.11 24.43
CA CYS A 86 -14.13 -2.05 23.68
C CYS A 86 -14.70 -0.63 23.80
N TYR A 87 -14.98 0.01 22.67
CA TYR A 87 -15.43 1.41 22.62
C TYR A 87 -16.66 1.51 21.71
N SER A 88 -17.69 2.22 22.17
CA SER A 88 -18.98 2.36 21.47
C SER A 88 -18.89 3.36 20.31
N ASP A 89 -19.59 3.07 19.21
CA ASP A 89 -19.42 3.80 17.94
C ASP A 89 -20.21 5.11 17.80
N LEU A 90 -21.16 5.41 18.70
CA LEU A 90 -21.95 6.65 18.66
C LEU A 90 -21.25 7.87 19.27
N GLY A 91 -20.21 7.64 20.07
CA GLY A 91 -19.40 8.70 20.67
C GLY A 91 -20.05 9.39 21.87
N ILE A 92 -19.22 9.64 22.87
CA ILE A 92 -19.62 10.30 24.13
C ILE A 92 -19.58 11.81 23.91
N VAL A 93 -20.73 12.47 24.02
CA VAL A 93 -20.79 13.94 24.13
C VAL A 93 -20.39 14.29 25.56
N ARG A 94 -19.29 15.03 25.74
CA ARG A 94 -18.72 15.33 27.08
C ARG A 94 -19.32 16.55 27.75
N ASP A 95 -19.84 17.44 26.92
CA ASP A 95 -20.43 18.73 27.27
C ASP A 95 -21.95 18.53 27.36
N VAL A 96 -22.42 17.99 28.49
CA VAL A 96 -23.82 17.61 28.76
C VAL A 96 -24.10 17.81 30.25
N ASN A 97 -25.26 18.36 30.60
CA ASN A 97 -25.74 18.43 31.99
C ASN A 97 -25.84 17.03 32.62
N PRO A 98 -25.03 16.70 33.64
CA PRO A 98 -24.97 15.34 34.17
C PRO A 98 -26.24 14.91 34.88
N ASP A 99 -26.93 15.84 35.56
CA ASP A 99 -28.17 15.56 36.27
C ASP A 99 -29.34 15.35 35.31
N HIS A 100 -29.38 16.08 34.19
CA HIS A 100 -30.36 15.82 33.11
C HIS A 100 -30.15 14.42 32.53
N LEU A 101 -28.93 14.12 32.11
CA LEU A 101 -28.56 12.83 31.53
C LEU A 101 -28.87 11.67 32.49
N ALA A 102 -28.62 11.83 33.79
CA ALA A 102 -28.90 10.81 34.81
C ALA A 102 -30.39 10.64 35.11
N ARG A 103 -31.20 11.71 35.10
CA ARG A 103 -32.67 11.61 35.20
C ARG A 103 -33.27 10.92 33.97
N GLN A 104 -32.85 11.34 32.79
CA GLN A 104 -33.31 10.79 31.52
C GLN A 104 -32.94 9.31 31.38
N ALA A 105 -31.72 8.93 31.77
CA ALA A 105 -31.28 7.54 31.79
C ALA A 105 -32.15 6.63 32.68
N HIS A 106 -32.50 7.08 33.89
CA HIS A 106 -33.44 6.35 34.76
C HIS A 106 -34.84 6.22 34.14
N ALA A 107 -35.34 7.30 33.51
CA ALA A 107 -36.64 7.29 32.85
C ALA A 107 -36.68 6.30 31.67
N ILE A 108 -35.64 6.31 30.83
CA ILE A 108 -35.46 5.38 29.70
C ILE A 108 -35.33 3.93 30.20
N ALA A 109 -34.48 3.67 31.19
CA ALA A 109 -34.28 2.32 31.73
C ALA A 109 -35.56 1.73 32.35
N ARG A 110 -36.31 2.52 33.12
CA ARG A 110 -37.61 2.10 33.66
C ARG A 110 -38.62 1.82 32.56
N ARG A 111 -38.73 2.72 31.56
CA ARG A 111 -39.70 2.55 30.48
C ARG A 111 -39.36 1.37 29.55
N LEU A 112 -38.08 1.08 29.34
CA LEU A 112 -37.61 -0.13 28.66
C LEU A 112 -38.04 -1.40 29.40
N GLN A 113 -37.96 -1.41 30.74
CA GLN A 113 -38.45 -2.52 31.57
C GLN A 113 -39.98 -2.68 31.47
N GLU A 114 -40.74 -1.59 31.56
CA GLU A 114 -42.21 -1.59 31.40
C GLU A 114 -42.66 -2.11 30.02
N LEU A 115 -41.90 -1.83 28.96
CA LEU A 115 -42.20 -2.21 27.58
C LEU A 115 -41.66 -3.60 27.18
N GLY A 116 -41.19 -4.43 28.13
CA GLY A 116 -40.69 -5.79 27.84
C GLY A 116 -39.35 -5.84 27.07
N ALA A 117 -38.60 -4.74 27.08
CA ALA A 117 -37.27 -4.62 26.51
C ALA A 117 -36.21 -4.18 27.56
N PRO A 118 -36.14 -4.82 28.75
CA PRO A 118 -35.24 -4.40 29.82
C PRO A 118 -33.77 -4.45 29.40
N LEU A 119 -32.97 -3.56 30.01
CA LEU A 119 -31.51 -3.60 29.95
C LEU A 119 -30.95 -4.88 30.62
N ASP A 120 -29.77 -5.33 30.20
CA ASP A 120 -29.09 -6.45 30.85
C ASP A 120 -28.79 -6.13 32.34
N SER A 121 -28.71 -7.13 33.22
CA SER A 121 -28.45 -6.90 34.66
C SER A 121 -27.11 -6.19 34.94
N TRP A 122 -26.11 -6.34 34.07
CA TRP A 122 -24.85 -5.61 34.13
C TRP A 122 -24.98 -4.16 33.61
N GLU A 123 -25.85 -3.91 32.62
CA GLU A 123 -26.17 -2.58 32.11
C GLU A 123 -26.93 -1.78 33.18
N VAL A 124 -27.92 -2.39 33.85
CA VAL A 124 -28.63 -1.80 35.00
C VAL A 124 -27.63 -1.44 36.11
N SER A 125 -26.77 -2.39 36.51
CA SER A 125 -25.78 -2.15 37.58
C SER A 125 -24.80 -1.03 37.24
N ALA A 126 -24.30 -0.97 36.00
CA ALA A 126 -23.39 0.08 35.55
C ALA A 126 -24.09 1.44 35.41
N LEU A 127 -25.36 1.45 35.01
CA LEU A 127 -26.18 2.65 34.92
C LEU A 127 -26.46 3.22 36.30
N GLU A 128 -26.94 2.41 37.25
CA GLU A 128 -27.17 2.81 38.65
C GLU A 128 -25.90 3.35 39.30
N GLN A 129 -24.74 2.70 39.11
CA GLN A 129 -23.47 3.18 39.65
C GLN A 129 -23.07 4.55 39.07
N ALA A 130 -23.29 4.77 37.77
CA ALA A 130 -22.95 6.03 37.11
C ALA A 130 -23.95 7.16 37.44
N THR A 131 -25.24 6.86 37.58
CA THR A 131 -26.28 7.85 37.92
C THR A 131 -26.33 8.20 39.40
N GLN A 132 -25.79 7.36 40.29
CA GLN A 132 -25.58 7.69 41.72
C GLN A 132 -24.54 8.80 41.93
N ASN A 133 -23.58 8.98 41.00
CA ASN A 133 -22.62 10.08 41.02
C ASN A 133 -22.39 10.59 39.58
N PRO A 134 -23.33 11.41 39.05
CA PRO A 134 -23.31 11.78 37.63
C PRO A 134 -22.16 12.70 37.26
N HIS A 135 -21.63 13.47 38.21
CA HIS A 135 -20.48 14.37 38.01
C HIS A 135 -19.12 13.65 38.03
N ALA A 136 -19.05 12.35 38.36
CA ALA A 136 -17.77 11.64 38.33
C ALA A 136 -17.22 11.57 36.89
N PRO A 137 -15.88 11.66 36.67
CA PRO A 137 -15.29 11.85 35.34
C PRO A 137 -15.60 10.78 34.29
N TYR A 138 -16.08 9.60 34.72
CA TYR A 138 -16.49 8.50 33.86
C TYR A 138 -18.01 8.42 33.64
N SER A 139 -18.85 8.96 34.54
CA SER A 139 -20.29 8.68 34.60
C SER A 139 -21.05 9.12 33.34
N ILE A 140 -20.77 10.33 32.82
CA ILE A 140 -21.33 10.80 31.53
C ILE A 140 -21.01 9.80 30.40
N GLY A 141 -19.80 9.24 30.42
CA GLY A 141 -19.36 8.23 29.47
C GLY A 141 -20.06 6.88 29.66
N THR A 142 -20.15 6.39 30.89
CA THR A 142 -20.81 5.11 31.22
C THR A 142 -22.30 5.14 30.91
N ILE A 143 -23.01 6.22 31.26
CA ILE A 143 -24.44 6.39 30.96
C ILE A 143 -24.67 6.35 29.45
N GLN A 144 -23.91 7.14 28.67
CA GLN A 144 -24.03 7.13 27.22
C GLN A 144 -23.60 5.78 26.63
N GLN A 145 -22.57 5.10 27.13
CA GLN A 145 -22.15 3.78 26.66
C GLN A 145 -23.26 2.72 26.82
N VAL A 146 -23.99 2.72 27.94
CA VAL A 146 -25.11 1.81 28.18
C VAL A 146 -26.28 2.13 27.24
N LEU A 147 -26.70 3.39 27.15
CA LEU A 147 -27.85 3.77 26.33
C LEU A 147 -27.57 3.65 24.81
N ASP A 148 -26.37 4.06 24.37
CA ASP A 148 -25.93 4.00 22.97
C ASP A 148 -25.94 2.56 22.41
N ALA A 149 -25.75 1.54 23.27
CA ALA A 149 -25.81 0.13 22.89
C ALA A 149 -27.22 -0.35 22.48
N HIS A 150 -28.25 0.48 22.65
CA HIS A 150 -29.64 0.22 22.26
C HIS A 150 -30.22 1.30 21.34
N VAL A 151 -29.39 2.23 20.84
CA VAL A 151 -29.82 3.28 19.92
C VAL A 151 -29.95 2.77 18.48
N LEU A 152 -31.14 2.96 17.90
CA LEU A 152 -31.42 2.69 16.48
C LEU A 152 -31.09 3.89 15.59
N VAL A 153 -31.34 5.11 16.09
CA VAL A 153 -31.17 6.37 15.35
C VAL A 153 -30.43 7.39 16.18
N SER A 154 -29.36 7.95 15.63
CA SER A 154 -28.73 9.16 16.14
C SER A 154 -29.12 10.35 15.27
N LEU A 155 -29.70 11.37 15.88
CA LEU A 155 -29.97 12.67 15.27
C LEU A 155 -28.88 13.66 15.67
N SER A 156 -28.55 14.59 14.78
CA SER A 156 -27.73 15.77 15.07
C SER A 156 -28.49 17.00 14.59
N ILE A 157 -28.80 17.91 15.50
CA ILE A 157 -29.61 19.10 15.23
C ILE A 157 -28.71 20.33 15.33
N SER A 158 -28.61 21.11 14.26
CA SER A 158 -27.79 22.32 14.19
C SER A 158 -28.57 23.49 13.58
N ALA A 159 -28.31 24.72 14.04
CA ALA A 159 -29.04 25.91 13.60
C ALA A 159 -28.92 26.17 12.09
N GLU A 160 -27.74 25.89 11.51
CA GLU A 160 -27.46 26.08 10.09
C GLU A 160 -28.06 24.94 9.24
N LEU A 161 -27.58 23.71 9.45
CA LEU A 161 -27.85 22.57 8.56
C LEU A 161 -29.18 21.85 8.87
N GLY A 162 -29.86 22.19 9.97
CA GLY A 162 -31.08 21.52 10.42
C GLY A 162 -30.81 20.15 11.06
N ILE A 163 -31.74 19.21 10.87
CA ILE A 163 -31.66 17.85 11.41
C ILE A 163 -30.95 16.92 10.42
N LYS A 164 -29.89 16.25 10.89
CA LYS A 164 -29.22 15.15 10.20
C LYS A 164 -29.51 13.84 10.95
N ALA A 165 -30.11 12.86 10.28
CA ALA A 165 -30.30 11.52 10.83
C ALA A 165 -29.11 10.61 10.49
N SER A 166 -28.83 9.60 11.33
CA SER A 166 -27.76 8.62 11.14
C SER A 166 -28.08 7.32 11.91
N PRO A 167 -27.62 6.15 11.44
CA PRO A 167 -27.93 4.87 12.07
C PRO A 167 -27.12 4.66 13.36
N GLY A 168 -27.79 4.13 14.40
CA GLY A 168 -27.15 3.61 15.60
C GLY A 168 -26.85 2.10 15.53
N PRO A 169 -26.21 1.53 16.57
CA PRO A 169 -25.72 0.14 16.60
C PRO A 169 -26.78 -0.90 17.00
N ALA A 170 -28.01 -0.50 17.35
CA ALA A 170 -29.04 -1.44 17.79
C ALA A 170 -29.37 -2.52 16.74
N LEU A 171 -29.58 -3.75 17.23
CA LEU A 171 -29.97 -4.89 16.41
C LEU A 171 -31.41 -4.70 15.90
N ARG A 172 -31.58 -4.61 14.58
CA ARG A 172 -32.84 -4.25 13.89
C ARG A 172 -33.79 -5.43 13.73
N HIS A 173 -33.97 -6.21 14.80
CA HIS A 173 -34.87 -7.36 14.83
C HIS A 173 -36.21 -6.97 15.45
N LEU A 174 -37.30 -7.37 14.81
CA LEU A 174 -38.67 -7.17 15.28
C LEU A 174 -39.34 -8.53 15.46
N ALA A 175 -40.11 -8.69 16.55
CA ALA A 175 -40.98 -9.84 16.75
C ALA A 175 -42.26 -9.64 15.93
N THR A 176 -42.63 -10.59 15.08
CA THR A 176 -43.90 -10.56 14.36
C THR A 176 -45.08 -10.52 15.35
N GLY A 177 -45.92 -9.49 15.25
CA GLY A 177 -47.05 -9.23 16.14
C GLY A 177 -46.71 -8.52 17.46
N GLY A 178 -45.42 -8.36 17.78
CA GLY A 178 -44.95 -7.69 18.99
C GLY A 178 -44.48 -6.25 18.74
N TRP A 179 -44.32 -5.49 19.83
CA TRP A 179 -43.62 -4.22 19.82
C TRP A 179 -42.12 -4.44 20.02
N GLY A 180 -41.29 -3.88 19.14
CA GLY A 180 -39.86 -3.72 19.34
C GLY A 180 -39.54 -2.29 19.77
N THR A 181 -38.95 -2.13 20.95
CA THR A 181 -38.56 -0.82 21.49
C THR A 181 -37.07 -0.56 21.23
N PHE A 182 -36.77 0.65 20.76
CA PHE A 182 -35.42 1.13 20.46
C PHE A 182 -35.19 2.52 21.06
N VAL A 183 -33.93 2.91 21.24
CA VAL A 183 -33.58 4.26 21.68
C VAL A 183 -33.29 5.17 20.48
N ILE A 184 -33.66 6.45 20.57
CA ILE A 184 -33.16 7.53 19.72
C ILE A 184 -32.20 8.39 20.56
N LYS A 185 -31.00 8.66 20.06
CA LYS A 185 -30.08 9.66 20.63
C LYS A 185 -30.18 10.95 19.82
N VAL A 186 -30.28 12.10 20.48
CA VAL A 186 -30.26 13.41 19.82
C VAL A 186 -29.07 14.21 20.34
N HIS A 187 -28.18 14.60 19.44
CA HIS A 187 -27.09 15.55 19.72
C HIS A 187 -27.56 16.95 19.32
N ASN A 188 -27.86 17.78 20.31
CA ASN A 188 -28.50 19.08 20.12
C ASN A 188 -27.44 20.19 20.08
N LEU A 189 -26.79 20.34 18.92
CA LEU A 189 -25.82 21.43 18.70
C LEU A 189 -26.50 22.81 18.63
N ALA A 190 -27.81 22.85 18.38
CA ALA A 190 -28.60 24.08 18.28
C ALA A 190 -29.15 24.60 19.62
N GLY A 191 -29.14 23.81 20.70
CA GLY A 191 -29.86 24.13 21.94
C GLY A 191 -31.38 24.23 21.76
N ALA A 192 -31.94 23.59 20.73
CA ALA A 192 -33.34 23.71 20.36
C ALA A 192 -34.25 22.95 21.33
N ASN A 193 -35.39 23.53 21.69
CA ASN A 193 -36.42 22.95 22.56
C ASN A 193 -37.84 22.71 21.97
N PRO A 194 -38.09 22.68 20.63
CA PRO A 194 -39.40 22.34 20.09
C PRO A 194 -39.71 20.83 20.15
N PRO A 195 -40.96 20.40 19.91
CA PRO A 195 -41.28 19.00 19.66
C PRO A 195 -40.54 18.45 18.43
N LEU A 196 -40.02 17.23 18.56
CA LEU A 196 -39.45 16.45 17.48
C LEU A 196 -40.50 15.49 16.92
N HIS A 197 -40.92 15.70 15.67
CA HIS A 197 -41.84 14.82 14.98
C HIS A 197 -41.08 13.75 14.19
N VAL A 198 -41.60 12.52 14.25
CA VAL A 198 -41.15 11.37 13.46
C VAL A 198 -42.30 10.96 12.56
N VAL A 199 -42.03 10.75 11.26
CA VAL A 199 -43.01 10.20 10.31
C VAL A 199 -42.37 9.17 9.39
N SER A 200 -43.16 8.24 8.87
CA SER A 200 -42.74 7.29 7.83
C SER A 200 -43.89 7.03 6.85
N PRO A 201 -43.61 6.90 5.53
CA PRO A 201 -44.64 6.54 4.54
C PRO A 201 -45.17 5.11 4.71
N ASN A 202 -44.48 4.24 5.46
CA ASN A 202 -44.88 2.85 5.69
C ASN A 202 -45.69 2.65 6.99
N ALA A 203 -46.01 3.73 7.69
CA ALA A 203 -46.83 3.68 8.89
C ALA A 203 -48.33 3.64 8.53
N ILE A 204 -49.09 2.74 9.17
CA ILE A 204 -50.55 2.84 9.24
C ILE A 204 -50.98 3.78 10.36
N ALA A 205 -52.15 4.43 10.19
CA ALA A 205 -52.81 5.15 11.27
C ALA A 205 -53.42 4.17 12.30
N SER A 206 -53.65 4.64 13.53
CA SER A 206 -54.28 3.83 14.58
C SER A 206 -55.69 3.42 14.15
N GLY A 207 -55.94 2.12 14.04
CA GLY A 207 -57.20 1.53 13.58
C GLY A 207 -57.25 1.10 12.11
N GLU A 208 -56.25 1.44 11.28
CA GLU A 208 -56.11 0.88 9.92
C GLU A 208 -55.54 -0.56 9.97
N GLY A 209 -55.81 -1.35 8.92
CA GLY A 209 -55.22 -2.68 8.72
C GLY A 209 -53.89 -2.63 7.95
N PHE A 210 -52.97 -3.54 8.27
CA PHE A 210 -51.66 -3.64 7.60
C PHE A 210 -51.79 -3.93 6.09
N SER A 211 -50.90 -3.31 5.30
CA SER A 211 -50.79 -3.55 3.86
C SER A 211 -49.32 -3.60 3.42
N PRO A 212 -48.98 -4.14 2.22
CA PRO A 212 -47.59 -4.27 1.79
C PRO A 212 -46.81 -2.95 1.75
N ASP A 213 -47.48 -1.84 1.46
CA ASP A 213 -46.88 -0.50 1.46
C ASP A 213 -46.87 0.14 2.85
N ARG A 214 -47.92 -0.08 3.66
CA ARG A 214 -48.03 0.34 5.06
C ARG A 214 -47.99 -0.85 6.02
N TRP A 215 -46.79 -1.38 6.23
CA TRP A 215 -46.56 -2.65 6.92
C TRP A 215 -46.25 -2.52 8.43
N MET A 216 -46.18 -1.30 9.00
CA MET A 216 -45.85 -1.09 10.42
C MET A 216 -46.73 -0.06 11.14
N GLN A 217 -46.79 -0.18 12.47
CA GLN A 217 -47.16 0.87 13.41
C GLN A 217 -45.89 1.35 14.12
N PHE A 218 -45.81 2.64 14.48
CA PHE A 218 -44.78 3.13 15.39
C PHE A 218 -45.36 4.16 16.37
N ASP A 219 -44.67 4.33 17.49
CA ASP A 219 -44.99 5.25 18.58
C ASP A 219 -43.67 5.79 19.18
N THR A 220 -43.67 6.96 19.79
CA THR A 220 -42.51 7.61 20.41
C THR A 220 -42.80 7.99 21.84
N TRP A 221 -41.89 7.72 22.77
CA TRP A 221 -42.08 8.09 24.18
C TRP A 221 -41.01 9.09 24.67
N PRO A 222 -41.43 10.24 25.26
CA PRO A 222 -42.81 10.76 25.32
C PRO A 222 -43.35 11.14 23.92
N GLU A 223 -44.67 11.27 23.78
CA GLU A 223 -45.33 11.64 22.52
C GLU A 223 -45.90 13.07 22.59
N PRO A 224 -45.53 13.99 21.66
CA PRO A 224 -44.30 13.96 20.86
C PRO A 224 -43.06 14.15 21.76
N PRO A 225 -41.87 13.70 21.33
CA PRO A 225 -40.65 13.88 22.09
C PRO A 225 -40.18 15.34 22.06
N ASN A 226 -40.46 16.07 23.14
CA ASN A 226 -39.97 17.44 23.33
C ASN A 226 -38.46 17.44 23.58
N LEU A 227 -37.72 18.23 22.79
CA LEU A 227 -36.31 18.48 23.02
C LEU A 227 -36.15 19.34 24.28
N SER A 228 -35.19 18.99 25.14
CA SER A 228 -34.97 19.68 26.42
C SER A 228 -34.18 20.98 26.29
N GLY A 229 -33.56 21.22 25.12
CA GLY A 229 -32.51 22.23 24.93
C GLY A 229 -31.11 21.76 25.37
N GLU A 230 -31.01 20.67 26.14
CA GLU A 230 -29.73 20.09 26.55
C GLU A 230 -28.99 19.42 25.39
N ARG A 231 -27.67 19.33 25.53
CA ARG A 231 -26.73 18.91 24.47
C ARG A 231 -26.92 17.46 24.02
N VAL A 232 -27.45 16.60 24.89
CA VAL A 232 -27.92 15.25 24.55
C VAL A 232 -29.30 15.01 25.11
N ASP A 233 -30.19 14.48 24.27
CA ASP A 233 -31.44 13.85 24.68
C ASP A 233 -31.51 12.39 24.22
N TYR A 234 -32.27 11.58 24.96
CA TYR A 234 -32.62 10.21 24.65
C TYR A 234 -34.14 10.02 24.72
N PHE A 235 -34.70 9.40 23.69
CA PHE A 235 -36.13 9.08 23.57
C PHE A 235 -36.31 7.60 23.20
N LEU A 236 -37.52 7.06 23.34
CA LEU A 236 -37.85 5.73 22.81
C LEU A 236 -38.65 5.81 21.52
N LEU A 237 -38.39 4.86 20.62
CA LEU A 237 -39.17 4.57 19.42
C LEU A 237 -39.64 3.12 19.50
N CYS A 238 -40.96 2.92 19.60
CA CYS A 238 -41.60 1.62 19.57
C CYS A 238 -42.08 1.34 18.15
N VAL A 239 -41.84 0.14 17.61
CA VAL A 239 -42.27 -0.27 16.27
C VAL A 239 -42.91 -1.65 16.32
N ARG A 240 -44.09 -1.81 15.71
CA ARG A 240 -44.83 -3.08 15.59
C ARG A 240 -45.10 -3.40 14.13
N SER A 241 -45.05 -4.67 13.76
CA SER A 241 -45.51 -5.18 12.46
C SER A 241 -45.95 -6.63 12.58
N GLU A 242 -46.91 -7.04 11.75
CA GLU A 242 -47.43 -8.40 11.68
C GLU A 242 -46.85 -9.23 10.52
N GLU A 243 -45.93 -8.63 9.74
CA GLU A 243 -45.25 -9.30 8.63
C GLU A 243 -44.01 -10.10 9.06
N LYS A 244 -43.41 -10.83 8.10
CA LYS A 244 -42.23 -11.68 8.29
C LYS A 244 -41.20 -11.46 7.18
N GLY A 245 -39.92 -11.67 7.49
CA GLY A 245 -38.81 -11.53 6.54
C GLY A 245 -38.09 -10.17 6.66
N TYR A 246 -37.72 -9.58 5.53
CA TYR A 246 -37.01 -8.29 5.50
C TYR A 246 -37.90 -7.19 4.94
N ARG A 247 -37.93 -6.06 5.65
CA ARG A 247 -38.70 -4.86 5.27
C ARG A 247 -37.90 -3.61 5.53
N GLU A 248 -37.94 -2.69 4.57
CA GLU A 248 -37.29 -1.38 4.67
C GLU A 248 -38.33 -0.29 4.91
N THR A 249 -38.00 0.67 5.76
CA THR A 249 -38.79 1.89 5.94
C THR A 249 -37.87 3.11 6.02
N THR A 250 -38.38 4.29 5.70
CA THR A 250 -37.64 5.56 5.87
C THR A 250 -38.30 6.43 6.92
N PHE A 251 -37.66 6.56 8.08
CA PHE A 251 -38.06 7.54 9.09
C PHE A 251 -37.59 8.94 8.66
N THR A 252 -38.49 9.92 8.75
CA THR A 252 -38.23 11.34 8.49
C THR A 252 -38.44 12.12 9.77
N PHE A 253 -37.49 12.96 10.13
CA PHE A 253 -37.46 13.72 11.39
C PHE A 253 -37.61 15.21 11.13
N PHE A 254 -38.47 15.92 11.86
CA PHE A 254 -38.60 17.38 11.73
C PHE A 254 -39.06 18.03 13.04
N THR A 255 -38.99 19.36 13.11
CA THR A 255 -39.41 20.19 14.24
C THR A 255 -40.19 21.38 13.69
N GLU A 256 -41.18 21.89 14.43
CA GLU A 256 -42.08 22.96 13.97
C GLU A 256 -41.37 24.19 13.37
N LEU A 257 -40.18 24.54 13.87
CA LEU A 257 -39.33 25.64 13.38
C LEU A 257 -38.84 25.49 11.92
N ARG A 258 -38.97 24.31 11.30
CA ARG A 258 -38.79 24.08 9.85
C ARG A 258 -39.81 23.03 9.39
N PRO A 259 -41.00 23.43 8.90
CA PRO A 259 -41.97 22.50 8.34
C PRO A 259 -41.45 21.80 7.08
N LEU A 260 -42.16 20.76 6.63
CA LEU A 260 -41.81 19.92 5.48
C LEU A 260 -41.77 20.71 4.16
N SER A 261 -40.62 21.29 3.84
CA SER A 261 -40.29 21.73 2.47
C SER A 261 -40.36 20.55 1.51
N GLU A 262 -40.81 20.79 0.28
CA GLU A 262 -41.06 19.77 -0.75
C GLU A 262 -39.91 18.76 -0.96
N PRO A 263 -40.21 17.52 -1.42
CA PRO A 263 -39.27 16.39 -1.45
C PRO A 263 -38.17 16.52 -2.52
N GLY A 264 -37.26 17.49 -2.36
CA GLY A 264 -36.00 17.55 -3.08
C GLY A 264 -35.02 16.43 -2.67
N PRO A 265 -34.12 16.01 -3.58
CA PRO A 265 -33.24 14.83 -3.41
C PRO A 265 -32.09 15.00 -2.39
N LEU A 266 -32.15 16.01 -1.51
CA LEU A 266 -31.08 16.41 -0.59
C LEU A 266 -31.51 16.47 0.89
N SER A 267 -32.64 15.84 1.25
CA SER A 267 -33.16 15.79 2.62
C SER A 267 -32.29 14.93 3.56
N PHE A 268 -31.46 15.58 4.40
CA PHE A 268 -30.58 14.92 5.39
C PHE A 268 -31.30 14.39 6.65
N ASN A 269 -32.57 14.74 6.80
CA ASN A 269 -33.42 14.37 7.93
C ASN A 269 -34.16 13.03 7.73
N ARG A 270 -33.78 12.26 6.70
CA ARG A 270 -34.36 10.95 6.36
C ARG A 270 -33.36 9.83 6.62
N LEU A 271 -33.79 8.74 7.22
CA LEU A 271 -32.98 7.55 7.46
C LEU A 271 -33.72 6.28 7.00
N PRO A 272 -33.25 5.59 5.94
CA PRO A 272 -33.70 4.25 5.61
C PRO A 272 -33.20 3.23 6.66
N VAL A 273 -34.10 2.38 7.11
CA VAL A 273 -33.88 1.33 8.12
C VAL A 273 -34.46 0.01 7.61
N LEU A 274 -33.58 -0.92 7.27
CA LEU A 274 -33.92 -2.32 7.01
C LEU A 274 -34.09 -3.06 8.34
N PHE A 275 -35.30 -3.58 8.58
CA PHE A 275 -35.63 -4.45 9.70
C PHE A 275 -35.68 -5.92 9.28
N SER A 276 -35.43 -6.80 10.26
CA SER A 276 -35.54 -8.25 10.16
C SER A 276 -36.67 -8.73 11.08
N LEU A 277 -37.81 -9.04 10.47
CA LEU A 277 -39.05 -9.49 11.10
C LEU A 277 -39.00 -11.01 11.27
N MET A 278 -39.03 -11.47 12.52
CA MET A 278 -38.86 -12.88 12.88
C MET A 278 -39.82 -13.31 14.00
N ASN A 279 -40.00 -14.62 14.15
CA ASN A 279 -40.77 -15.17 15.27
C ASN A 279 -40.06 -14.86 16.60
N GLU A 280 -40.82 -14.69 17.68
CA GLU A 280 -40.29 -14.39 19.02
C GLU A 280 -39.25 -15.40 19.51
N ALA A 281 -39.44 -16.70 19.22
CA ALA A 281 -38.50 -17.76 19.57
C ALA A 281 -37.12 -17.61 18.89
N ASP A 282 -37.03 -16.94 17.74
CA ASP A 282 -35.77 -16.67 17.05
C ASP A 282 -35.13 -15.35 17.50
N LEU A 283 -35.96 -14.35 17.83
CA LEU A 283 -35.51 -13.14 18.53
C LEU A 283 -34.91 -13.47 19.90
N ALA A 284 -35.50 -14.41 20.64
CA ALA A 284 -34.99 -14.90 21.92
C ALA A 284 -33.60 -15.56 21.76
N LYS A 285 -33.37 -16.37 20.72
CA LYS A 285 -32.05 -16.93 20.40
C LYS A 285 -31.04 -15.82 20.06
N ALA A 286 -31.44 -14.79 19.30
CA ALA A 286 -30.59 -13.66 18.95
C ALA A 286 -30.19 -12.83 20.20
N ARG A 287 -31.14 -12.57 21.11
CA ARG A 287 -30.90 -11.92 22.41
C ARG A 287 -29.97 -12.76 23.30
N LEU A 288 -30.22 -14.07 23.44
CA LEU A 288 -29.36 -14.99 24.20
C LEU A 288 -27.92 -15.05 23.63
N ALA A 289 -27.78 -15.03 22.31
CA ALA A 289 -26.49 -14.96 21.65
C ALA A 289 -25.76 -13.62 21.85
N ARG A 290 -26.44 -12.52 22.22
CA ARG A 290 -25.78 -11.27 22.67
C ARG A 290 -25.23 -11.47 24.09
N LEU A 291 -26.08 -11.92 25.02
CA LEU A 291 -25.73 -12.17 26.43
C LEU A 291 -24.51 -13.11 26.60
N LEU A 292 -24.50 -14.25 25.92
CA LEU A 292 -23.42 -15.24 26.02
C LEU A 292 -22.06 -14.71 25.52
N ARG A 293 -22.06 -13.75 24.58
CA ARG A 293 -20.83 -13.08 24.12
C ARG A 293 -20.26 -12.10 25.15
N HIS A 294 -21.10 -11.52 26.02
CA HIS A 294 -20.63 -10.67 27.12
C HIS A 294 -20.12 -11.50 28.32
N GLN A 295 -20.84 -12.56 28.73
CA GLN A 295 -20.41 -13.38 29.88
C GLN A 295 -19.04 -14.05 29.68
N HIS A 296 -18.74 -14.56 28.48
CA HIS A 296 -17.43 -15.14 28.19
C HIS A 296 -16.29 -14.09 28.05
N GLY A 297 -16.60 -12.80 28.07
CA GLY A 297 -15.61 -11.71 28.11
C GLY A 297 -15.16 -11.29 29.52
N GLY A 298 -15.91 -11.61 30.57
CA GLY A 298 -15.70 -11.05 31.92
C GLY A 298 -15.15 -12.00 32.99
N SER A 299 -15.15 -13.31 32.78
CA SER A 299 -14.94 -14.30 33.84
C SER A 299 -13.46 -14.58 34.20
N THR A 300 -12.69 -13.56 34.61
CA THR A 300 -11.33 -13.74 35.20
C THR A 300 -11.01 -12.83 36.39
N ALA A 301 -11.99 -12.27 37.11
CA ALA A 301 -11.73 -11.50 38.34
C ALA A 301 -12.80 -11.66 39.45
N ALA A 302 -12.32 -11.56 40.70
CA ALA A 302 -13.03 -11.20 41.94
C ALA A 302 -14.34 -11.95 42.33
N ARG A 303 -14.21 -12.94 43.24
CA ARG A 303 -15.23 -13.18 44.28
C ARG A 303 -14.96 -12.25 45.47
N ASN A 304 -15.95 -11.49 45.97
CA ASN A 304 -16.37 -11.42 47.39
C ASN A 304 -17.20 -10.18 47.78
N ARG A 305 -18.36 -10.43 48.43
CA ARG A 305 -18.96 -9.76 49.62
C ARG A 305 -19.03 -8.22 49.73
N GLY A 306 -20.25 -7.71 50.01
CA GLY A 306 -20.48 -6.72 51.09
C GLY A 306 -21.04 -5.33 50.71
N PRO A 307 -22.20 -4.89 51.26
CA PRO A 307 -22.79 -3.55 51.05
C PRO A 307 -22.97 -2.75 52.40
N PRO A 308 -23.83 -1.71 52.52
CA PRO A 308 -23.70 -0.33 51.99
C PRO A 308 -23.97 0.78 53.07
N LEU A 309 -24.02 2.08 52.69
CA LEU A 309 -24.98 3.16 53.14
C LEU A 309 -24.39 4.60 53.20
N GLY A 310 -25.28 5.60 53.04
CA GLY A 310 -25.10 7.03 53.42
C GLY A 310 -24.51 7.95 52.33
N SER A 311 -25.15 8.96 51.71
CA SER A 311 -26.30 9.89 51.96
C SER A 311 -25.89 11.33 52.36
N ILE A 312 -26.75 12.31 52.02
CA ILE A 312 -26.82 13.74 52.44
C ILE A 312 -26.33 14.83 51.44
N ARG A 313 -27.33 15.38 50.72
CA ARG A 313 -27.70 16.80 50.47
C ARG A 313 -26.76 17.81 49.73
N THR A 314 -27.41 18.41 48.73
CA THR A 314 -27.33 19.78 48.14
C THR A 314 -27.47 20.91 49.20
N PRO A 315 -27.36 22.25 48.90
CA PRO A 315 -27.70 22.90 47.62
C PRO A 315 -26.96 24.20 47.19
N SER A 316 -27.51 24.83 46.13
CA SER A 316 -27.64 26.29 45.90
C SER A 316 -26.50 27.06 45.20
N CYS A 317 -26.75 28.15 44.45
CA CYS A 317 -27.95 28.68 43.75
C CYS A 317 -27.56 29.91 42.88
N LEU A 318 -28.32 30.19 41.80
CA LEU A 318 -28.56 31.54 41.22
C LEU A 318 -27.33 32.33 40.66
N ASP A 319 -27.41 33.38 39.82
CA ASP A 319 -28.53 33.97 39.04
C ASP A 319 -28.03 34.77 37.80
N CYS A 320 -28.95 35.48 37.12
CA CYS A 320 -28.77 36.61 36.18
C CYS A 320 -28.39 36.26 34.71
N HIS A 321 -29.22 36.58 33.70
CA HIS A 321 -29.63 37.91 33.15
C HIS A 321 -28.52 38.62 32.33
N SER A 322 -28.74 39.30 31.19
CA SER A 322 -29.77 39.34 30.09
C SER A 322 -29.32 40.45 29.09
N VAL A 323 -30.17 40.91 28.14
CA VAL A 323 -29.96 42.07 27.18
C VAL A 323 -29.19 41.69 25.89
N THR A 324 -29.57 41.91 24.60
CA THR A 324 -30.53 42.74 23.79
C THR A 324 -30.06 44.16 23.37
N THR A 325 -30.05 44.60 22.11
CA THR A 325 -30.33 44.04 20.76
C THR A 325 -29.48 44.88 19.75
N GLU A 326 -29.71 45.17 18.45
CA GLU A 326 -30.81 44.98 17.48
C GLU A 326 -30.32 45.13 16.00
N ALA A 327 -31.27 45.07 15.05
CA ALA A 327 -31.32 45.65 13.69
C ALA A 327 -30.02 46.04 12.92
N LEU A 328 -29.90 45.52 11.68
CA LEU A 328 -30.15 46.32 10.46
C LEU A 328 -30.12 45.46 9.17
N VAL A 329 -30.77 45.96 8.11
CA VAL A 329 -30.88 45.28 6.80
C VAL A 329 -30.25 46.15 5.70
N GLY A 330 -29.36 45.58 4.88
CA GLY A 330 -28.77 46.22 3.70
C GLY A 330 -28.12 45.18 2.75
N PRO A 331 -28.10 45.38 1.41
CA PRO A 331 -28.04 44.24 0.48
C PRO A 331 -26.90 44.25 -0.57
N VAL A 332 -26.85 43.18 -1.38
CA VAL A 332 -26.14 43.06 -2.68
C VAL A 332 -24.59 43.00 -2.66
N GLN A 333 -24.08 41.81 -2.30
CA GLN A 333 -23.50 40.89 -3.31
C GLN A 333 -22.39 41.43 -4.24
N ARG A 334 -21.15 41.62 -3.72
CA ARG A 334 -19.94 41.68 -4.57
C ARG A 334 -18.63 41.06 -4.04
N GLU A 335 -18.65 40.34 -2.91
CA GLU A 335 -17.43 39.71 -2.34
C GLU A 335 -17.41 38.17 -2.35
N LYS A 336 -18.53 37.48 -2.68
CA LYS A 336 -18.64 36.02 -2.54
C LYS A 336 -17.63 35.20 -3.37
N GLU A 337 -17.05 35.75 -4.43
CA GLU A 337 -16.07 35.02 -5.26
C GLU A 337 -14.69 34.84 -4.61
N LYS A 338 -14.32 35.63 -3.59
CA LYS A 338 -13.02 35.46 -2.91
C LYS A 338 -13.05 34.43 -1.79
N SER A 339 -14.17 34.26 -1.08
CA SER A 339 -14.29 33.28 0.01
C SER A 339 -14.40 31.82 -0.47
N CYS A 340 -14.93 31.57 -1.68
CA CYS A 340 -15.10 30.20 -2.19
C CYS A 340 -13.78 29.43 -2.38
N MET A 341 -12.63 30.10 -2.53
CA MET A 341 -11.32 29.44 -2.59
C MET A 341 -10.71 29.11 -1.21
N ALA A 342 -11.26 29.65 -0.11
CA ALA A 342 -10.79 29.34 1.25
C ALA A 342 -11.40 28.03 1.80
N CYS A 343 -12.69 27.79 1.52
CA CYS A 343 -13.46 26.68 2.10
C CYS A 343 -12.94 25.27 1.71
N HIS A 344 -12.19 25.15 0.61
CA HIS A 344 -11.63 23.89 0.12
C HIS A 344 -10.43 23.35 0.92
N ARG A 345 -10.17 23.86 2.13
CA ARG A 345 -8.97 23.53 2.94
C ARG A 345 -9.20 22.84 4.28
N GLU A 346 -10.44 22.74 4.75
CA GLU A 346 -10.76 22.08 6.03
C GLU A 346 -11.54 20.77 5.83
N LEU A 347 -11.02 19.91 4.95
CA LEU A 347 -11.23 18.47 5.05
C LEU A 347 -10.42 17.93 6.25
N ALA A 348 -10.85 18.30 7.46
CA ALA A 348 -10.43 17.60 8.66
C ALA A 348 -10.91 16.13 8.55
N PRO A 349 -10.07 15.13 8.91
CA PRO A 349 -10.48 13.74 8.83
C PRO A 349 -11.69 13.52 9.73
N ALA A 350 -12.74 12.89 9.19
CA ALA A 350 -13.96 12.55 9.91
C ALA A 350 -13.74 11.40 10.90
N VAL A 351 -12.92 11.66 11.91
CA VAL A 351 -12.76 10.86 13.13
C VAL A 351 -14.07 10.95 13.88
N ALA A 352 -14.83 9.85 13.92
CA ALA A 352 -15.96 9.76 14.83
C ALA A 352 -15.44 9.74 16.27
N SER A 353 -16.25 10.16 17.22
CA SER A 353 -15.94 10.19 18.66
C SER A 353 -15.75 8.79 19.30
N SER A 354 -15.67 7.74 18.48
CA SER A 354 -15.23 6.37 18.80
C SER A 354 -13.76 6.07 18.45
N GLY A 355 -13.01 7.03 17.89
CA GLY A 355 -11.62 6.84 17.43
C GLY A 355 -11.50 6.12 16.08
N ARG A 356 -12.63 5.70 15.49
CA ARG A 356 -12.74 5.14 14.14
C ARG A 356 -13.25 6.20 13.15
N CYS A 357 -12.96 6.03 11.86
CA CYS A 357 -13.60 6.84 10.83
C CYS A 357 -15.06 6.43 10.60
N SER A 358 -15.97 7.39 10.53
CA SER A 358 -17.40 7.18 10.26
C SER A 358 -17.74 6.58 8.88
N VAL A 359 -16.77 6.54 7.96
CA VAL A 359 -16.97 6.08 6.57
C VAL A 359 -16.30 4.73 6.29
N CYS A 360 -15.15 4.43 6.93
CA CYS A 360 -14.36 3.22 6.65
C CYS A 360 -14.02 2.36 7.87
N GLY A 361 -14.43 2.75 9.09
CA GLY A 361 -14.25 1.97 10.32
C GLY A 361 -12.80 1.79 10.82
N MET A 362 -11.79 2.30 10.12
CA MET A 362 -10.39 2.22 10.56
C MET A 362 -10.11 3.12 11.77
N VAL A 363 -9.37 2.59 12.74
CA VAL A 363 -8.87 3.33 13.91
C VAL A 363 -7.78 4.31 13.46
N ASN A 364 -7.80 5.55 13.99
CA ASN A 364 -6.84 6.61 13.63
C ASN A 364 -6.72 6.84 12.10
N CYS A 365 -7.84 6.83 11.39
CA CYS A 365 -7.85 7.03 9.95
C CYS A 365 -7.39 8.45 9.55
N THR A 366 -6.36 8.53 8.70
CA THR A 366 -5.80 9.78 8.16
C THR A 366 -6.11 9.93 6.66
N MET A 367 -7.34 9.61 6.24
CA MET A 367 -7.75 9.60 4.81
C MET A 367 -8.98 10.49 4.57
N ASN A 368 -9.10 10.99 3.34
CA ASN A 368 -10.26 11.70 2.84
C ASN A 368 -11.36 10.70 2.42
N CYS A 369 -12.01 10.06 3.39
CA CYS A 369 -13.09 9.12 3.13
C CYS A 369 -14.39 9.86 2.76
N VAL A 370 -14.83 9.77 1.49
CA VAL A 370 -15.98 10.53 0.98
C VAL A 370 -17.27 9.69 1.02
N GLY A 371 -18.22 10.12 1.85
CA GLY A 371 -19.45 9.38 2.16
C GLY A 371 -20.62 9.51 1.17
N ARG A 372 -20.40 9.98 -0.07
CA ARG A 372 -21.41 10.06 -1.16
C ARG A 372 -20.74 9.87 -2.52
N GLY A 373 -21.49 9.36 -3.50
CA GLY A 373 -20.95 8.99 -4.81
C GLY A 373 -20.66 10.18 -5.73
N GLN A 374 -19.52 10.11 -6.44
CA GLN A 374 -19.16 10.95 -7.59
C GLN A 374 -18.63 10.12 -8.78
N THR A 375 -18.86 8.80 -8.78
CA THR A 375 -18.66 7.91 -9.93
C THR A 375 -20.01 7.58 -10.59
N GLN A 376 -19.99 7.19 -11.87
CA GLN A 376 -21.22 6.79 -12.60
C GLN A 376 -21.90 5.52 -12.03
N THR A 377 -21.31 4.88 -11.01
CA THR A 377 -21.82 3.69 -10.31
C THR A 377 -22.43 3.98 -8.93
N GLY A 378 -22.38 5.23 -8.45
CA GLY A 378 -22.96 5.62 -7.14
C GLY A 378 -22.23 5.05 -5.91
N GLN A 379 -21.05 4.47 -6.08
CA GLN A 379 -20.29 3.81 -5.01
C GLN A 379 -19.61 4.82 -4.07
N ARG A 380 -19.36 4.42 -2.82
CA ARG A 380 -18.56 5.19 -1.85
C ARG A 380 -17.07 5.05 -2.20
N THR A 381 -16.40 6.16 -2.53
CA THR A 381 -14.97 6.18 -2.78
C THR A 381 -14.19 6.63 -1.54
N MET A 382 -13.10 5.92 -1.25
CA MET A 382 -12.12 6.35 -0.25
C MET A 382 -10.95 6.99 -0.98
N LEU A 383 -10.62 8.23 -0.62
CA LEU A 383 -9.45 8.94 -1.16
C LEU A 383 -8.31 8.95 -0.15
N MET A 384 -7.16 8.46 -0.60
CA MET A 384 -5.88 8.63 0.07
C MET A 384 -5.37 10.03 -0.23
N SER A 385 -5.15 10.84 0.82
CA SER A 385 -4.72 12.23 0.67
C SER A 385 -3.33 12.32 0.04
N GLY A 386 -3.22 13.10 -1.03
CA GLY A 386 -1.97 13.33 -1.76
C GLY A 386 -0.90 14.05 -0.93
N VAL A 387 0.34 14.03 -1.42
CA VAL A 387 1.48 14.74 -0.81
C VAL A 387 1.13 16.23 -0.64
N PRO A 388 1.18 16.82 0.57
CA PRO A 388 0.70 18.17 0.82
C PRO A 388 1.54 19.22 0.10
N ARG A 389 0.92 20.35 -0.27
CA ARG A 389 1.53 21.42 -1.09
C ARG A 389 2.97 21.82 -0.66
N PRO A 390 3.31 21.98 0.63
CA PRO A 390 4.68 22.30 1.03
C PRO A 390 5.71 21.22 0.66
N LEU A 391 5.36 19.93 0.78
CA LEU A 391 6.22 18.81 0.39
C LEU A 391 6.30 18.66 -1.13
N PHE A 392 5.21 18.95 -1.85
CA PHE A 392 5.20 19.00 -3.32
C PHE A 392 6.17 20.07 -3.85
N PHE A 393 6.03 21.33 -3.42
CA PHE A 393 6.92 22.42 -3.84
C PHE A 393 8.36 22.25 -3.32
N GLY A 394 8.53 21.78 -2.08
CA GLY A 394 9.85 21.44 -1.53
C GLY A 394 10.54 20.31 -2.31
N GLY A 395 9.78 19.29 -2.74
CA GLY A 395 10.26 18.21 -3.61
C GLY A 395 10.72 18.71 -4.98
N ILE A 396 9.96 19.62 -5.60
CA ILE A 396 10.36 20.27 -6.87
C ILE A 396 11.64 21.10 -6.68
N GLY A 397 11.72 21.90 -5.61
CA GLY A 397 12.92 22.66 -5.26
C GLY A 397 14.14 21.76 -5.07
N ALA A 398 13.99 20.66 -4.34
CA ALA A 398 15.04 19.66 -4.16
C ALA A 398 15.45 18.98 -5.48
N VAL A 399 14.49 18.61 -6.35
CA VAL A 399 14.77 18.09 -7.71
C VAL A 399 15.61 19.07 -8.52
N LEU A 400 15.27 20.37 -8.51
CA LEU A 400 16.02 21.40 -9.24
C LEU A 400 17.43 21.59 -8.66
N VAL A 401 17.57 21.80 -7.34
CA VAL A 401 18.87 21.99 -6.67
C VAL A 401 19.80 20.80 -6.90
N VAL A 402 19.28 19.57 -6.77
CA VAL A 402 20.02 18.34 -7.08
C VAL A 402 20.42 18.28 -8.55
N SER A 403 19.55 18.71 -9.48
CA SER A 403 19.84 18.64 -10.92
C SER A 403 21.09 19.43 -11.30
N PHE A 404 21.18 20.69 -10.86
CA PHE A 404 22.33 21.53 -11.18
C PHE A 404 23.55 21.18 -10.33
N GLY A 405 23.38 20.99 -9.01
CA GLY A 405 24.48 20.70 -8.10
C GLY A 405 25.18 19.36 -8.37
N LEU A 406 24.42 18.31 -8.70
CA LEU A 406 24.98 16.99 -8.99
C LEU A 406 25.68 16.95 -10.35
N VAL A 407 25.13 17.59 -11.38
CA VAL A 407 25.78 17.68 -12.71
C VAL A 407 27.10 18.45 -12.60
N GLU A 408 27.12 19.57 -11.87
CA GLU A 408 28.34 20.34 -11.66
C GLU A 408 29.39 19.56 -10.85
N PHE A 409 28.99 18.87 -9.79
CA PHE A 409 29.87 17.97 -9.04
C PHE A 409 30.47 16.84 -9.91
N LEU A 410 29.65 16.22 -10.77
CA LEU A 410 30.09 15.17 -11.69
C LEU A 410 31.03 15.72 -12.77
N ASN A 411 30.77 16.92 -13.30
CA ASN A 411 31.63 17.59 -14.28
C ASN A 411 33.01 17.95 -13.71
N ARG A 412 33.09 18.34 -12.44
CA ARG A 412 34.36 18.57 -11.71
C ARG A 412 35.10 17.27 -11.36
N GLY A 413 34.46 16.11 -11.47
CA GLY A 413 35.02 14.82 -11.07
C GLY A 413 36.03 14.25 -12.06
N THR A 414 37.29 14.07 -11.63
CA THR A 414 38.29 13.32 -12.41
C THR A 414 37.86 11.87 -12.62
N ARG A 415 38.04 11.32 -13.82
CA ARG A 415 37.63 9.96 -14.23
C ARG A 415 38.43 8.85 -13.53
N ARG A 416 38.19 8.62 -12.24
CA ARG A 416 38.86 7.60 -11.44
C ARG A 416 37.99 6.35 -11.34
N GLU A 417 38.31 5.32 -12.12
CA GLU A 417 37.63 4.02 -12.05
C GLU A 417 37.91 3.35 -10.69
N LYS A 418 36.99 3.51 -9.73
CA LYS A 418 37.04 2.80 -8.45
C LYS A 418 36.80 1.32 -8.71
N LYS A 419 37.78 0.48 -8.37
CA LYS A 419 37.68 -0.99 -8.43
C LYS A 419 36.41 -1.44 -7.72
N ARG A 420 35.53 -2.16 -8.42
CA ARG A 420 34.24 -2.61 -7.88
C ARG A 420 34.47 -3.43 -6.61
N TRP A 421 33.88 -3.00 -5.49
CA TRP A 421 33.68 -3.91 -4.35
C TRP A 421 32.53 -4.86 -4.68
N GLY A 422 32.59 -6.08 -4.15
CA GLY A 422 31.55 -7.08 -4.27
C GLY A 422 31.78 -8.19 -3.27
N TRP A 423 30.74 -8.57 -2.54
CA TRP A 423 30.81 -9.60 -1.51
C TRP A 423 30.03 -10.84 -1.97
N ASN A 424 30.73 -11.91 -2.32
CA ASN A 424 30.11 -13.17 -2.74
C ASN A 424 29.48 -13.86 -1.52
N LEU A 425 28.15 -13.89 -1.44
CA LEU A 425 27.41 -14.53 -0.34
C LEU A 425 27.65 -16.05 -0.28
N LEU A 426 28.01 -16.69 -1.40
CA LEU A 426 28.36 -18.12 -1.44
C LEU A 426 29.74 -18.43 -0.83
N SER A 427 30.48 -17.42 -0.35
CA SER A 427 31.65 -17.63 0.53
C SER A 427 31.25 -18.10 1.93
N LEU A 428 30.01 -17.84 2.37
CA LEU A 428 29.47 -18.37 3.63
C LEU A 428 29.17 -19.87 3.48
N PRO A 429 29.86 -20.78 4.20
CA PRO A 429 29.74 -22.22 3.93
C PRO A 429 28.33 -22.78 4.11
N ALA A 430 27.57 -22.25 5.09
CA ALA A 430 26.18 -22.63 5.33
C ALA A 430 25.28 -22.26 4.13
N LEU A 431 25.37 -21.03 3.62
CA LEU A 431 24.57 -20.58 2.49
C LEU A 431 24.94 -21.34 1.20
N SER A 432 26.24 -21.55 0.97
CA SER A 432 26.75 -22.35 -0.15
C SER A 432 26.21 -23.78 -0.10
N ARG A 433 26.22 -24.42 1.09
CA ARG A 433 25.65 -25.75 1.32
C ARG A 433 24.15 -25.77 1.05
N CYS A 434 23.37 -24.80 1.54
CA CYS A 434 21.93 -24.69 1.28
C CYS A 434 21.62 -24.56 -0.21
N PHE A 435 22.24 -23.61 -0.93
CA PHE A 435 22.02 -23.40 -2.36
C PHE A 435 22.36 -24.60 -3.24
N ARG A 436 23.26 -25.48 -2.77
CA ARG A 436 23.64 -26.72 -3.48
C ARG A 436 22.63 -27.85 -3.28
N GLN A 437 21.79 -27.82 -2.24
CA GLN A 437 20.84 -28.90 -1.95
C GLN A 437 19.78 -29.05 -3.04
N ARG A 438 19.49 -30.30 -3.42
CA ARG A 438 18.49 -30.61 -4.46
C ARG A 438 17.07 -30.15 -4.09
N TRP A 439 16.77 -30.08 -2.80
CA TRP A 439 15.46 -29.73 -2.25
C TRP A 439 15.28 -28.24 -1.93
N PHE A 440 16.34 -27.42 -1.94
CA PHE A 440 16.27 -26.03 -1.48
C PHE A 440 15.32 -25.15 -2.33
N LYS A 441 15.41 -25.23 -3.67
CA LYS A 441 14.47 -24.52 -4.55
C LYS A 441 13.01 -25.01 -4.41
N PRO A 442 12.69 -26.32 -4.52
CA PRO A 442 11.30 -26.76 -4.39
C PRO A 442 10.72 -26.53 -2.99
N LEU A 443 11.51 -26.62 -1.90
CA LEU A 443 11.03 -26.29 -0.54
C LEU A 443 10.50 -24.84 -0.44
N LEU A 444 11.13 -23.90 -1.16
CA LEU A 444 10.71 -22.50 -1.21
C LEU A 444 9.63 -22.22 -2.28
N GLN A 445 9.48 -23.08 -3.29
CA GLN A 445 8.39 -22.97 -4.29
C GLN A 445 7.08 -23.60 -3.81
N THR A 446 7.11 -24.71 -3.07
CA THR A 446 5.90 -25.45 -2.68
C THR A 446 4.91 -24.61 -1.85
N PRO A 447 5.31 -23.85 -0.80
CA PRO A 447 4.38 -23.02 -0.03
C PRO A 447 3.75 -21.90 -0.89
N VAL A 448 4.54 -21.26 -1.76
CA VAL A 448 4.07 -20.21 -2.68
C VAL A 448 3.10 -20.78 -3.71
N PHE A 449 3.36 -22.00 -4.21
CA PHE A 449 2.47 -22.70 -5.12
C PHE A 449 1.16 -23.17 -4.46
N ALA A 450 1.23 -23.68 -3.22
CA ALA A 450 0.04 -24.06 -2.45
C ALA A 450 -0.85 -22.84 -2.15
N LEU A 451 -0.25 -21.73 -1.72
CA LEU A 451 -0.95 -20.45 -1.54
C LEU A 451 -1.57 -19.94 -2.86
N PHE A 452 -0.82 -19.99 -3.97
CA PHE A 452 -1.33 -19.60 -5.29
C PHE A 452 -2.50 -20.48 -5.76
N GLY A 453 -2.46 -21.79 -5.49
CA GLY A 453 -3.59 -22.70 -5.73
C GLY A 453 -4.80 -22.38 -4.85
N PHE A 454 -4.58 -22.06 -3.57
CA PHE A 454 -5.63 -21.61 -2.66
C PHE A 454 -6.28 -20.29 -3.11
N LEU A 455 -5.52 -19.35 -3.67
CA LEU A 455 -6.07 -18.11 -4.22
C LEU A 455 -6.92 -18.33 -5.48
N ILE A 456 -6.54 -19.28 -6.35
CA ILE A 456 -7.39 -19.69 -7.47
C ILE A 456 -8.72 -20.27 -6.95
N TYR A 457 -8.66 -21.17 -5.97
CA TYR A 457 -9.86 -21.73 -5.33
C TYR A 457 -10.72 -20.64 -4.67
N ALA A 458 -10.13 -19.78 -3.85
CA ALA A 458 -10.81 -18.70 -3.13
C ALA A 458 -11.47 -17.68 -4.07
N GLY A 459 -10.85 -17.37 -5.21
CA GLY A 459 -11.43 -16.46 -6.20
C GLY A 459 -12.66 -17.04 -6.93
N PHE A 460 -12.80 -18.37 -7.02
CA PHE A 460 -14.00 -19.01 -7.58
C PHE A 460 -15.08 -19.30 -6.54
N ALA A 461 -14.68 -19.89 -5.41
CA ALA A 461 -15.57 -20.44 -4.38
C ALA A 461 -15.92 -19.47 -3.24
N GLY A 462 -15.08 -18.47 -2.98
CA GLY A 462 -15.34 -17.42 -1.99
C GLY A 462 -16.34 -16.38 -2.48
N ASP A 463 -16.70 -15.47 -1.57
CA ASP A 463 -17.59 -14.35 -1.85
C ASP A 463 -17.03 -13.39 -2.92
N ARG A 464 -17.93 -12.63 -3.56
CA ARG A 464 -17.59 -11.64 -4.60
C ARG A 464 -17.06 -10.31 -4.05
N VAL A 465 -17.36 -9.99 -2.79
CA VAL A 465 -17.04 -8.71 -2.14
C VAL A 465 -15.88 -8.90 -1.16
N VAL A 466 -16.04 -9.78 -0.17
CA VAL A 466 -15.05 -10.03 0.87
C VAL A 466 -14.21 -11.25 0.48
N ASN A 467 -13.06 -11.04 -0.15
CA ASN A 467 -12.23 -12.13 -0.67
C ASN A 467 -10.74 -11.82 -0.53
N LEU A 468 -9.93 -12.78 -0.08
CA LEU A 468 -8.47 -12.60 0.01
C LEU A 468 -7.80 -12.46 -1.37
N THR A 469 -8.41 -13.02 -2.41
CA THR A 469 -7.79 -13.20 -3.74
C THR A 469 -7.34 -11.90 -4.40
N PRO A 470 -8.19 -10.85 -4.54
CA PRO A 470 -7.76 -9.62 -5.20
C PRO A 470 -6.77 -8.84 -4.34
N THR A 471 -7.02 -8.71 -3.03
CA THR A 471 -6.16 -7.93 -2.11
C THR A 471 -4.76 -8.53 -2.02
N LEU A 472 -4.62 -9.85 -1.82
CA LEU A 472 -3.29 -10.47 -1.74
C LEU A 472 -2.55 -10.42 -3.08
N THR A 473 -3.27 -10.43 -4.21
CA THR A 473 -2.66 -10.34 -5.55
C THR A 473 -2.25 -8.90 -5.91
N TRP A 474 -3.18 -7.95 -5.85
CA TRP A 474 -3.03 -6.60 -6.43
C TRP A 474 -2.63 -5.51 -5.44
N THR A 475 -2.98 -5.66 -4.16
CA THR A 475 -2.57 -4.72 -3.11
C THR A 475 -1.25 -5.16 -2.47
N ILE A 476 -1.12 -6.43 -2.08
CA ILE A 476 0.07 -6.93 -1.37
C ILE A 476 1.17 -7.37 -2.34
N TRP A 477 0.90 -8.38 -3.19
CA TRP A 477 1.95 -9.00 -4.01
C TRP A 477 2.44 -8.08 -5.12
N TRP A 478 1.56 -7.41 -5.86
CA TRP A 478 1.92 -6.52 -6.97
C TRP A 478 2.80 -5.35 -6.52
N ALA A 479 2.39 -4.64 -5.47
CA ALA A 479 3.19 -3.56 -4.88
C ALA A 479 4.49 -4.09 -4.25
N GLY A 480 4.38 -5.13 -3.41
CA GLY A 480 5.52 -5.76 -2.73
C GLY A 480 6.58 -6.34 -3.68
N LEU A 481 6.19 -6.77 -4.87
CA LEU A 481 7.09 -7.25 -5.92
C LEU A 481 8.11 -6.19 -6.34
N ILE A 482 7.73 -4.90 -6.36
CA ILE A 482 8.64 -3.83 -6.80
C ILE A 482 9.71 -3.55 -5.72
N PHE A 483 9.33 -3.57 -4.45
CA PHE A 483 10.26 -3.54 -3.32
C PHE A 483 11.18 -4.78 -3.31
N LEU A 484 10.62 -5.97 -3.56
CA LEU A 484 11.38 -7.22 -3.68
C LEU A 484 12.42 -7.17 -4.81
N VAL A 485 12.08 -6.55 -5.95
CA VAL A 485 12.99 -6.37 -7.09
C VAL A 485 14.08 -5.35 -6.78
N LEU A 486 13.76 -4.24 -6.09
CA LEU A 486 14.75 -3.23 -5.67
C LEU A 486 15.89 -3.85 -4.87
N PHE A 487 15.58 -4.70 -3.88
CA PHE A 487 16.59 -5.27 -2.97
C PHE A 487 17.16 -6.61 -3.42
N LEU A 488 16.34 -7.55 -3.90
CA LEU A 488 16.78 -8.91 -4.22
C LEU A 488 16.86 -9.21 -5.74
N GLY A 489 16.53 -8.26 -6.59
CA GLY A 489 16.64 -8.38 -8.05
C GLY A 489 15.54 -9.25 -8.64
N LYS A 490 15.77 -10.56 -8.77
CA LYS A 490 14.84 -11.48 -9.45
C LYS A 490 14.39 -12.65 -8.58
N ALA A 491 14.39 -12.46 -7.26
CA ALA A 491 14.06 -13.50 -6.29
C ALA A 491 12.65 -14.09 -6.50
N TRP A 492 11.69 -13.29 -6.98
CA TRP A 492 10.38 -13.80 -7.38
C TRP A 492 10.47 -14.90 -8.45
N CYS A 493 11.40 -14.78 -9.41
CA CYS A 493 11.62 -15.82 -10.43
C CYS A 493 12.22 -17.12 -9.88
N PHE A 494 12.78 -17.11 -8.67
CA PHE A 494 13.25 -18.33 -7.98
C PHE A 494 12.08 -19.08 -7.31
N VAL A 495 11.18 -18.35 -6.64
CA VAL A 495 10.00 -18.92 -5.95
C VAL A 495 8.74 -19.04 -6.83
N CYS A 496 8.80 -18.57 -8.07
CA CYS A 496 7.67 -18.42 -8.98
C CYS A 496 6.77 -19.68 -9.08
N PRO A 497 5.45 -19.57 -8.80
CA PRO A 497 4.53 -20.70 -8.85
C PRO A 497 4.29 -21.17 -10.29
N TRP A 498 4.37 -20.28 -11.29
CA TRP A 498 4.19 -20.64 -12.70
C TRP A 498 5.36 -21.47 -13.27
N ASP A 499 6.60 -21.17 -12.86
CA ASP A 499 7.76 -22.03 -13.17
C ASP A 499 7.66 -23.37 -12.44
N PHE A 500 7.13 -23.38 -11.21
CA PHE A 500 6.92 -24.62 -10.46
C PHE A 500 5.86 -25.52 -11.13
N ALA A 501 4.70 -24.97 -11.53
CA ALA A 501 3.67 -25.69 -12.27
C ALA A 501 4.21 -26.33 -13.56
N ALA A 502 4.93 -25.56 -14.37
CA ALA A 502 5.60 -26.06 -15.58
C ALA A 502 6.67 -27.12 -15.28
N THR A 503 7.33 -27.04 -14.12
CA THR A 503 8.35 -28.01 -13.69
C THR A 503 7.72 -29.31 -13.17
N LEU A 504 6.61 -29.24 -12.44
CA LEU A 504 5.84 -30.41 -12.01
C LEU A 504 5.31 -31.18 -13.22
N LEU A 505 4.63 -30.51 -14.16
CA LEU A 505 4.04 -31.18 -15.32
C LEU A 505 5.10 -31.78 -16.26
N GLN A 506 6.20 -31.08 -16.53
CA GLN A 506 7.33 -31.66 -17.27
C GLN A 506 7.97 -32.86 -16.55
N SER A 507 7.90 -32.91 -15.22
CA SER A 507 8.45 -34.00 -14.41
C SER A 507 7.48 -35.17 -14.24
N ALA A 508 6.19 -35.01 -14.56
CA ALA A 508 5.17 -36.04 -14.41
C ALA A 508 5.48 -37.31 -15.22
N GLY A 509 6.19 -37.19 -16.34
CA GLY A 509 6.72 -38.32 -17.12
C GLY A 509 7.52 -39.34 -16.30
N ARG A 510 8.13 -38.92 -15.17
CA ARG A 510 8.86 -39.80 -14.24
C ARG A 510 7.97 -40.75 -13.46
N LEU A 511 6.69 -40.41 -13.26
CA LEU A 511 5.70 -41.29 -12.65
C LEU A 511 5.42 -42.51 -13.55
N TRP A 512 5.52 -42.32 -14.87
CA TRP A 512 5.47 -43.35 -15.90
C TRP A 512 6.88 -43.81 -16.36
N GLY A 513 7.88 -43.73 -15.48
CA GLY A 513 9.24 -44.25 -15.71
C GLY A 513 10.13 -43.45 -16.68
N SER A 514 9.61 -42.45 -17.40
CA SER A 514 10.41 -41.67 -18.35
C SER A 514 11.43 -40.78 -17.64
N ARG A 515 12.69 -40.87 -18.07
CA ARG A 515 13.77 -40.01 -17.59
C ARG A 515 13.80 -38.64 -18.29
N GLN A 516 13.17 -38.51 -19.45
CA GLN A 516 13.12 -37.26 -20.21
C GLN A 516 12.02 -36.32 -19.70
N PRO A 517 12.20 -34.99 -19.75
CA PRO A 517 11.13 -34.05 -19.46
C PRO A 517 10.04 -34.13 -20.54
N PHE A 518 8.77 -34.03 -20.14
CA PHE A 518 7.65 -34.04 -21.09
C PHE A 518 7.57 -32.71 -21.86
N THR A 519 8.16 -32.68 -23.07
CA THR A 519 8.19 -31.51 -23.97
C THR A 519 8.43 -31.92 -25.43
N LEU A 520 7.88 -31.17 -26.38
CA LEU A 520 8.15 -31.29 -27.81
C LEU A 520 9.54 -30.71 -28.20
N GLY A 521 10.18 -29.96 -27.31
CA GLY A 521 11.55 -29.46 -27.50
C GLY A 521 11.74 -28.47 -28.65
N LEU A 522 10.67 -27.87 -29.19
CA LEU A 522 10.75 -26.98 -30.35
C LEU A 522 11.55 -25.71 -30.03
N ARG A 523 12.25 -25.18 -31.02
CA ARG A 523 13.06 -23.96 -30.84
C ARG A 523 12.15 -22.72 -30.90
N TRP A 524 12.22 -21.84 -29.90
CA TRP A 524 11.41 -20.60 -29.86
C TRP A 524 11.51 -19.79 -31.18
N PRO A 525 10.37 -19.33 -31.77
CA PRO A 525 10.35 -18.74 -33.12
C PRO A 525 11.29 -17.54 -33.28
N ARG A 526 11.99 -17.44 -34.43
CA ARG A 526 13.02 -16.41 -34.65
C ARG A 526 12.48 -14.98 -34.45
N ALA A 527 11.29 -14.68 -34.98
CA ALA A 527 10.62 -13.38 -34.86
C ALA A 527 10.28 -12.99 -33.41
N LEU A 528 10.16 -13.96 -32.49
CA LEU A 528 9.81 -13.73 -31.08
C LEU A 528 11.05 -13.75 -30.15
N ARG A 529 12.29 -13.74 -30.67
CA ARG A 529 13.54 -13.75 -29.86
C ARG A 529 13.93 -12.38 -29.27
N ASN A 530 12.94 -11.52 -29.10
CA ASN A 530 13.01 -10.21 -28.45
C ASN A 530 12.22 -10.27 -27.13
N ILE A 531 11.86 -9.11 -26.55
CA ILE A 531 10.92 -9.03 -25.43
C ILE A 531 9.60 -8.32 -25.79
N TYR A 532 9.35 -7.98 -27.06
CA TYR A 532 8.14 -7.23 -27.46
C TYR A 532 6.84 -7.98 -27.14
N LEU A 533 6.84 -9.32 -27.19
CA LEU A 533 5.72 -10.13 -26.71
C LEU A 533 5.40 -9.85 -25.22
N ALA A 534 6.43 -9.77 -24.38
CA ALA A 534 6.27 -9.46 -22.96
C ALA A 534 5.85 -7.99 -22.72
N VAL A 535 6.24 -7.05 -23.61
CA VAL A 535 5.76 -5.66 -23.56
C VAL A 535 4.26 -5.60 -23.91
N GLY A 536 3.85 -6.25 -25.00
CA GLY A 536 2.44 -6.31 -25.41
C GLY A 536 1.55 -7.01 -24.37
N LEU A 537 2.01 -8.13 -23.80
CA LEU A 537 1.32 -8.80 -22.70
C LEU A 537 1.26 -7.96 -21.42
N PHE A 538 2.21 -7.05 -21.17
CA PHE A 538 2.12 -6.12 -20.04
C PHE A 538 1.13 -4.97 -20.28
N ILE A 539 1.10 -4.42 -21.49
CA ILE A 539 0.12 -3.42 -21.89
C ILE A 539 -1.29 -4.02 -21.79
N LEU A 540 -1.50 -5.23 -22.32
CA LEU A 540 -2.78 -5.95 -22.19
C LEU A 540 -3.12 -6.26 -20.72
N LEU A 541 -2.16 -6.67 -19.91
CA LEU A 541 -2.37 -6.88 -18.47
C LEU A 541 -2.79 -5.58 -17.76
N THR A 542 -2.17 -4.45 -18.09
CA THR A 542 -2.50 -3.14 -17.49
C THR A 542 -3.89 -2.65 -17.95
N TRP A 543 -4.27 -2.93 -19.21
CA TRP A 543 -5.60 -2.66 -19.72
C TRP A 543 -6.67 -3.53 -19.03
N LEU A 544 -6.36 -4.79 -18.70
CA LEU A 544 -7.22 -5.65 -17.89
C LEU A 544 -7.27 -5.21 -16.42
N GLU A 545 -6.14 -4.73 -15.86
CA GLU A 545 -6.01 -4.22 -14.48
C GLU A 545 -6.92 -3.01 -14.23
N LEU A 546 -6.93 -2.05 -15.16
CA LEU A 546 -7.51 -0.72 -14.99
C LEU A 546 -8.78 -0.49 -15.82
N GLY A 547 -8.81 -0.97 -17.07
CA GLY A 547 -9.94 -0.78 -17.99
C GLY A 547 -11.05 -1.81 -17.84
N TYR A 548 -10.69 -3.08 -17.64
CA TYR A 548 -11.63 -4.17 -17.34
C TYR A 548 -11.81 -4.42 -15.82
N GLN A 549 -11.02 -3.75 -14.97
CA GLN A 549 -11.09 -3.83 -13.50
C GLN A 549 -11.03 -5.28 -12.96
N VAL A 550 -10.18 -6.14 -13.54
CA VAL A 550 -9.93 -7.51 -13.04
C VAL A 550 -9.50 -7.53 -11.56
N THR A 551 -8.99 -6.39 -11.08
CA THR A 551 -8.58 -6.06 -9.71
C THR A 551 -9.69 -6.08 -8.67
N THR A 552 -10.95 -5.82 -9.05
CA THR A 552 -12.09 -5.78 -8.11
C THR A 552 -12.90 -7.09 -8.08
N ALA A 553 -12.76 -7.94 -9.11
CA ALA A 553 -13.54 -9.16 -9.26
C ALA A 553 -12.72 -10.44 -8.94
N PRO A 554 -12.97 -11.15 -7.83
CA PRO A 554 -12.19 -12.33 -7.42
C PRO A 554 -12.14 -13.44 -8.49
N ARG A 555 -13.28 -13.70 -9.14
CA ARG A 555 -13.39 -14.69 -10.23
C ARG A 555 -12.55 -14.31 -11.44
N ALA A 556 -12.51 -13.03 -11.80
CA ALA A 556 -11.72 -12.55 -12.93
C ALA A 556 -10.21 -12.63 -12.63
N THR A 557 -9.79 -12.29 -11.41
CA THR A 557 -8.42 -12.53 -10.93
C THR A 557 -8.05 -14.02 -10.95
N ALA A 558 -8.94 -14.93 -10.53
CA ALA A 558 -8.69 -16.37 -10.59
C ALA A 558 -8.59 -16.93 -12.02
N VAL A 559 -9.44 -16.46 -12.95
CA VAL A 559 -9.33 -16.78 -14.39
C VAL A 559 -8.00 -16.27 -14.95
N LEU A 560 -7.59 -15.04 -14.64
CA LEU A 560 -6.30 -14.50 -15.06
C LEU A 560 -5.11 -15.31 -14.47
N ALA A 561 -5.21 -15.75 -13.22
CA ALA A 561 -4.21 -16.62 -12.60
C ALA A 561 -4.09 -17.98 -13.34
N LEU A 562 -5.19 -18.58 -13.78
CA LEU A 562 -5.19 -19.77 -14.64
C LEU A 562 -4.60 -19.49 -16.02
N VAL A 563 -4.92 -18.35 -16.65
CA VAL A 563 -4.31 -17.92 -17.93
C VAL A 563 -2.79 -17.75 -17.77
N MET A 564 -2.32 -17.21 -16.65
CA MET A 564 -0.88 -17.09 -16.35
C MET A 564 -0.19 -18.45 -16.16
N VAL A 565 -0.87 -19.45 -15.59
CA VAL A 565 -0.38 -20.84 -15.59
C VAL A 565 -0.30 -21.37 -17.01
N GLY A 566 -1.35 -21.21 -17.82
CA GLY A 566 -1.37 -21.64 -19.23
C GLY A 566 -0.23 -21.04 -20.06
N LEU A 567 -0.01 -19.72 -19.93
CA LEU A 567 1.07 -18.98 -20.60
C LEU A 567 2.48 -19.42 -20.16
N ALA A 568 2.66 -19.99 -18.97
CA ALA A 568 3.94 -20.56 -18.53
C ALA A 568 4.10 -22.05 -18.90
N VAL A 569 3.02 -22.82 -18.76
CA VAL A 569 3.01 -24.28 -18.93
C VAL A 569 3.01 -24.68 -20.40
N VAL A 570 2.09 -24.15 -21.22
CA VAL A 570 1.98 -24.55 -22.64
C VAL A 570 3.28 -24.27 -23.40
N PRO A 571 3.93 -23.10 -23.27
CA PRO A 571 5.24 -22.87 -23.88
C PRO A 571 6.39 -23.74 -23.32
N ALA A 572 6.27 -24.30 -22.11
CA ALA A 572 7.24 -25.26 -21.58
C ALA A 572 6.99 -26.68 -22.12
N LEU A 573 5.74 -27.05 -22.41
CA LEU A 573 5.43 -28.28 -23.13
C LEU A 573 5.83 -28.21 -24.60
N VAL A 574 5.67 -27.05 -25.25
CA VAL A 574 5.95 -26.89 -26.69
C VAL A 574 7.43 -26.58 -26.99
N PHE A 575 8.07 -25.68 -26.22
CA PHE A 575 9.39 -25.13 -26.57
C PHE A 575 10.52 -25.51 -25.60
N ASP A 576 11.76 -25.28 -26.05
CA ASP A 576 12.96 -25.60 -25.28
C ASP A 576 13.07 -24.86 -23.93
N LYS A 577 13.37 -25.64 -22.88
CA LYS A 577 13.71 -25.19 -21.52
C LYS A 577 12.62 -24.29 -20.89
N ARG A 578 12.87 -22.98 -20.76
CA ARG A 578 11.92 -21.97 -20.26
C ARG A 578 11.90 -20.75 -21.19
N ALA A 579 11.73 -20.99 -22.49
CA ALA A 579 11.69 -19.95 -23.52
C ALA A 579 10.74 -18.78 -23.17
N PHE A 580 9.53 -19.06 -22.65
CA PHE A 580 8.60 -18.02 -22.19
C PHE A 580 9.18 -17.13 -21.08
N CYS A 581 9.88 -17.69 -20.08
CA CYS A 581 10.52 -16.90 -19.02
C CYS A 581 11.66 -16.01 -19.55
N ARG A 582 12.26 -16.35 -20.70
CA ARG A 582 13.27 -15.56 -21.41
C ARG A 582 12.66 -14.46 -22.30
N HIS A 583 11.51 -14.70 -22.92
CA HIS A 583 10.98 -13.87 -24.02
C HIS A 583 9.56 -13.29 -23.81
N GLY A 584 8.61 -14.05 -23.25
CA GLY A 584 7.19 -13.67 -23.19
C GLY A 584 6.66 -13.28 -21.81
N CYS A 585 7.26 -13.74 -20.71
CA CYS A 585 6.77 -13.47 -19.36
C CYS A 585 6.96 -11.99 -18.97
N MET A 586 5.88 -11.20 -19.02
CA MET A 586 5.86 -9.76 -18.68
C MET A 586 6.50 -9.47 -17.33
N VAL A 587 5.99 -10.09 -16.26
CA VAL A 587 6.54 -9.98 -14.89
C VAL A 587 8.03 -10.32 -14.87
N GLY A 588 8.44 -11.36 -15.58
CA GLY A 588 9.83 -11.81 -15.69
C GLY A 588 10.75 -10.95 -16.56
N ARG A 589 10.22 -10.09 -17.44
CA ARG A 589 11.01 -9.13 -18.23
C ARG A 589 11.14 -7.79 -17.52
N ILE A 590 10.06 -7.29 -16.92
CA ILE A 590 10.00 -6.01 -16.19
C ILE A 590 10.87 -6.06 -14.93
N SER A 591 10.68 -7.07 -14.08
CA SER A 591 11.59 -7.36 -12.96
C SER A 591 13.03 -7.56 -13.42
N GLY A 592 13.25 -8.00 -14.66
CA GLY A 592 14.58 -8.09 -15.26
C GLY A 592 15.24 -6.74 -15.45
N LEU A 593 14.52 -5.81 -16.08
CA LEU A 593 15.03 -4.49 -16.41
C LEU A 593 15.24 -3.65 -15.13
N TYR A 594 14.32 -3.72 -14.17
CA TYR A 594 14.49 -3.13 -12.84
C TYR A 594 15.61 -3.81 -12.01
N ALA A 595 15.84 -5.12 -12.14
CA ALA A 595 16.95 -5.80 -11.45
C ALA A 595 18.36 -5.39 -11.93
N MET A 596 18.49 -4.58 -12.99
CA MET A 596 19.75 -3.89 -13.32
C MET A 596 20.13 -2.84 -12.25
N PHE A 597 19.14 -2.31 -11.53
CA PHE A 597 19.36 -1.44 -10.37
C PHE A 597 19.78 -2.21 -9.11
N ALA A 598 19.30 -3.44 -8.95
CA ALA A 598 19.39 -4.20 -7.72
C ALA A 598 20.84 -4.51 -7.25
N PRO A 599 21.07 -4.58 -5.92
CA PRO A 599 22.37 -4.84 -5.31
C PRO A 599 22.72 -6.33 -5.24
N VAL A 600 21.88 -7.21 -5.79
CA VAL A 600 22.09 -8.67 -5.83
C VAL A 600 22.33 -9.11 -7.28
N GLU A 601 23.38 -9.89 -7.54
CA GLU A 601 23.68 -10.45 -8.86
C GLU A 601 24.20 -11.90 -8.81
N VAL A 602 24.13 -12.60 -9.95
CA VAL A 602 24.83 -13.87 -10.18
C VAL A 602 25.82 -13.68 -11.32
N ARG A 603 27.11 -14.00 -11.09
CA ARG A 603 28.22 -13.85 -12.05
C ARG A 603 29.21 -15.01 -11.92
N ALA A 604 30.19 -15.10 -12.84
CA ALA A 604 31.38 -15.94 -12.62
C ALA A 604 32.26 -15.31 -11.53
N ALA A 605 32.80 -16.12 -10.61
CA ALA A 605 33.71 -15.64 -9.56
C ALA A 605 35.06 -15.20 -10.15
N ASN A 606 35.69 -16.08 -10.94
CA ASN A 606 36.80 -15.76 -11.83
C ASN A 606 36.39 -16.03 -13.30
N PRO A 607 36.31 -15.02 -14.18
CA PRO A 607 35.99 -15.21 -15.60
C PRO A 607 36.93 -16.18 -16.35
N GLU A 608 38.18 -16.34 -15.92
CA GLU A 608 39.20 -17.13 -16.63
C GLU A 608 39.02 -18.63 -16.42
N ILE A 609 38.68 -19.05 -15.20
CA ILE A 609 38.24 -20.43 -14.92
C ILE A 609 37.02 -20.79 -15.80
N CYS A 610 36.11 -19.84 -16.01
CA CYS A 610 34.99 -20.02 -16.93
C CYS A 610 35.37 -20.03 -18.43
N ARG A 611 36.52 -19.48 -18.84
CA ARG A 611 37.06 -19.61 -20.21
C ARG A 611 37.70 -20.98 -20.41
N ALA A 612 38.45 -21.46 -19.42
CA ALA A 612 39.11 -22.77 -19.44
C ALA A 612 38.11 -23.95 -19.32
N CYS A 613 36.94 -23.73 -18.70
CA CYS A 613 35.90 -24.75 -18.55
C CYS A 613 35.41 -25.29 -19.91
N ARG A 614 35.77 -26.56 -20.21
CA ARG A 614 35.36 -27.27 -21.43
C ARG A 614 33.93 -27.80 -21.36
N THR A 615 33.51 -28.38 -20.23
CA THR A 615 32.21 -29.08 -20.07
C THR A 615 31.00 -28.15 -20.08
N ARG A 616 31.13 -26.97 -19.45
CA ARG A 616 30.12 -25.89 -19.43
C ARG A 616 28.74 -26.35 -18.92
N ASP A 617 28.72 -27.22 -17.91
CA ASP A 617 27.54 -27.69 -17.17
C ASP A 617 26.59 -26.57 -16.72
N CYS A 618 27.11 -25.37 -16.45
CA CYS A 618 26.31 -24.19 -16.11
C CYS A 618 25.33 -23.76 -17.22
N PHE A 619 25.58 -24.16 -18.47
CA PHE A 619 24.77 -23.88 -19.66
C PHE A 619 24.08 -25.15 -20.19
N HIS A 620 24.81 -26.27 -20.28
CA HIS A 620 24.30 -27.54 -20.83
C HIS A 620 23.50 -28.38 -19.81
N GLY A 621 23.76 -28.22 -18.50
CA GLY A 621 23.33 -29.16 -17.48
C GLY A 621 24.22 -30.40 -17.43
N ASN A 622 23.88 -31.32 -16.52
CA ASN A 622 24.45 -32.66 -16.39
C ASN A 622 23.40 -33.62 -15.81
N GLU A 623 23.75 -34.89 -15.59
CA GLU A 623 22.85 -35.95 -15.11
C GLU A 623 22.02 -35.57 -13.87
N LYS A 624 22.58 -34.73 -12.99
CA LYS A 624 22.02 -34.41 -11.66
C LYS A 624 21.38 -33.01 -11.61
N VAL A 625 21.64 -32.16 -12.61
CA VAL A 625 21.21 -30.74 -12.62
C VAL A 625 20.85 -30.30 -14.04
N PRO A 626 19.61 -29.83 -14.29
CA PRO A 626 19.20 -29.40 -15.63
C PRO A 626 19.93 -28.13 -16.09
N ALA A 627 19.95 -27.95 -17.41
CA ALA A 627 20.51 -26.79 -18.12
C ALA A 627 20.02 -25.43 -17.57
N CYS A 628 20.78 -24.37 -17.82
CA CYS A 628 20.32 -22.99 -17.54
C CYS A 628 18.95 -22.74 -18.22
N PRO A 629 17.86 -22.48 -17.47
CA PRO A 629 16.50 -22.49 -18.05
C PRO A 629 16.27 -21.37 -19.06
N THR A 630 16.95 -20.23 -18.89
CA THR A 630 16.94 -19.11 -19.84
C THR A 630 18.13 -19.12 -20.80
N SER A 631 18.87 -20.23 -20.94
CA SER A 631 20.01 -20.41 -21.87
C SER A 631 21.04 -19.27 -21.80
N LEU A 632 21.62 -19.06 -20.61
CA LEU A 632 22.70 -18.11 -20.36
C LEU A 632 24.01 -18.83 -20.06
N LEU A 633 25.09 -18.42 -20.73
CA LEU A 633 26.44 -18.90 -20.47
C LEU A 633 27.11 -17.99 -19.45
N LEU A 634 27.51 -18.53 -18.30
CA LEU A 634 27.92 -17.74 -17.11
C LEU A 634 28.96 -16.62 -17.38
N PRO A 635 30.09 -16.83 -18.09
CA PRO A 635 31.05 -15.75 -18.39
C PRO A 635 30.53 -14.65 -19.33
N ALA A 636 29.39 -14.86 -20.00
CA ALA A 636 28.71 -13.86 -20.82
C ALA A 636 27.60 -13.12 -20.06
N VAL A 637 27.24 -13.53 -18.84
CA VAL A 637 26.26 -12.83 -17.99
C VAL A 637 26.92 -11.60 -17.40
N LYS A 638 26.66 -10.44 -18.01
CA LYS A 638 27.09 -9.13 -17.50
C LYS A 638 26.00 -8.39 -16.73
N GLU A 639 24.74 -8.65 -17.06
CA GLU A 639 23.56 -7.86 -16.69
C GLU A 639 22.46 -8.77 -16.13
N ASN A 640 21.71 -8.32 -15.12
CA ASN A 640 20.71 -9.14 -14.43
C ASN A 640 19.46 -9.47 -15.27
N THR A 641 19.19 -8.75 -16.36
CA THR A 641 17.93 -8.74 -17.12
C THR A 641 17.37 -10.13 -17.42
N TYR A 642 18.22 -11.07 -17.82
CA TYR A 642 17.82 -12.43 -18.24
C TYR A 642 17.99 -13.51 -17.17
N CYS A 643 18.73 -13.25 -16.09
CA CYS A 643 19.08 -14.27 -15.10
C CYS A 643 17.97 -14.45 -14.04
N ILE A 644 17.15 -15.49 -14.16
CA ILE A 644 16.06 -15.80 -13.21
C ILE A 644 16.51 -16.30 -11.82
N GLN A 645 17.78 -16.08 -11.46
CA GLN A 645 18.41 -16.43 -10.16
C GLN A 645 18.26 -17.90 -9.68
N CYS A 646 17.74 -18.82 -10.51
CA CYS A 646 17.36 -20.22 -10.20
C CYS A 646 18.40 -21.16 -9.55
N GLY A 647 19.64 -20.73 -9.31
CA GLY A 647 20.68 -21.50 -8.62
C GLY A 647 21.27 -22.70 -9.39
N TYR A 648 20.71 -23.12 -10.54
CA TYR A 648 21.16 -24.34 -11.24
C TYR A 648 22.63 -24.28 -11.64
N CYS A 649 23.16 -23.10 -12.02
CA CYS A 649 24.58 -22.93 -12.31
C CYS A 649 25.48 -23.13 -11.07
N VAL A 650 25.04 -22.73 -9.87
CA VAL A 650 25.76 -22.99 -8.60
C VAL A 650 25.84 -24.49 -8.34
N ARG A 651 24.75 -25.22 -8.65
CA ARG A 651 24.64 -26.67 -8.47
C ARG A 651 25.38 -27.49 -9.53
N SER A 652 25.60 -26.96 -10.73
CA SER A 652 26.22 -27.71 -11.83
C SER A 652 27.68 -27.32 -12.13
N CYS A 653 28.20 -26.22 -11.60
CA CYS A 653 29.58 -25.79 -11.90
C CYS A 653 30.64 -26.74 -11.28
N PRO A 654 31.46 -27.44 -12.09
CA PRO A 654 32.43 -28.42 -11.57
C PRO A 654 33.61 -27.79 -10.83
N SER A 655 33.87 -26.50 -11.06
CA SER A 655 34.97 -25.75 -10.43
C SER A 655 34.48 -24.75 -9.35
N GLU A 656 33.23 -24.91 -8.90
CA GLU A 656 32.55 -24.06 -7.90
C GLU A 656 32.54 -22.54 -8.16
N ASN A 657 32.87 -22.13 -9.39
CA ASN A 657 33.25 -20.78 -9.79
C ASN A 657 32.06 -19.82 -10.01
N VAL A 658 30.99 -19.95 -9.22
CA VAL A 658 29.79 -19.12 -9.30
C VAL A 658 29.72 -18.19 -8.10
N ALA A 659 29.55 -16.90 -8.35
CA ALA A 659 29.40 -15.89 -7.32
C ALA A 659 27.95 -15.38 -7.28
N PHE A 660 27.41 -15.23 -6.07
CA PHE A 660 26.15 -14.56 -5.78
C PHE A 660 26.50 -13.30 -4.99
N ASN A 661 26.75 -12.19 -5.70
CA ASN A 661 27.36 -11.01 -5.09
C ASN A 661 26.31 -10.04 -4.53
N LEU A 662 26.61 -9.49 -3.35
CA LEU A 662 26.20 -8.12 -3.02
C LEU A 662 27.12 -7.13 -3.73
N ARG A 663 26.54 -6.09 -4.32
CA ARG A 663 27.20 -5.04 -5.13
C ARG A 663 26.53 -3.66 -4.89
N PRO A 664 27.13 -2.55 -5.33
CA PRO A 664 26.44 -1.26 -5.35
C PRO A 664 25.19 -1.29 -6.22
N PHE A 665 24.18 -0.50 -5.84
CA PHE A 665 23.01 -0.24 -6.70
C PHE A 665 23.42 0.36 -8.05
N ALA A 666 22.59 0.17 -9.08
CA ALA A 666 22.79 0.64 -10.47
C ALA A 666 24.09 0.16 -11.17
N ALA A 667 24.77 -0.87 -10.66
CA ALA A 667 26.03 -1.36 -11.20
C ALA A 667 25.94 -2.02 -12.61
N ASP A 668 24.75 -2.46 -13.06
CA ASP A 668 24.56 -2.84 -14.48
C ASP A 668 24.28 -1.61 -15.35
N LEU A 669 23.42 -0.70 -14.88
CA LEU A 669 22.99 0.51 -15.61
C LEU A 669 24.15 1.49 -15.90
N THR A 670 25.21 1.45 -15.10
CA THR A 670 26.42 2.25 -15.31
C THR A 670 27.45 1.60 -16.25
N HIS A 671 27.31 0.33 -16.62
CA HIS A 671 28.31 -0.38 -17.44
C HIS A 671 27.71 -1.34 -18.50
N PHE A 672 26.43 -1.20 -18.84
CA PHE A 672 25.77 -2.05 -19.85
C PHE A 672 26.55 -2.06 -21.18
N SER A 673 26.69 -3.25 -21.77
CA SER A 673 27.63 -3.46 -22.88
C SER A 673 27.06 -3.13 -24.25
N ARG A 674 25.78 -3.44 -24.51
CA ARG A 674 25.10 -3.16 -25.78
C ARG A 674 23.61 -2.95 -25.52
N PRO A 675 23.06 -1.72 -25.62
CA PRO A 675 21.63 -1.50 -25.45
C PRO A 675 20.83 -2.15 -26.56
N ARG A 676 19.60 -2.59 -26.25
CA ARG A 676 18.69 -3.23 -27.20
C ARG A 676 17.45 -2.39 -27.46
N THR A 677 16.88 -2.48 -28.66
CA THR A 677 15.66 -1.74 -29.04
C THR A 677 14.45 -2.10 -28.19
N ASP A 678 14.32 -3.38 -27.82
CA ASP A 678 13.19 -3.91 -27.08
C ASP A 678 13.25 -3.57 -25.58
N GLU A 679 14.43 -3.60 -24.98
CA GLU A 679 14.67 -3.09 -23.62
C GLU A 679 14.57 -1.57 -23.52
N SER A 680 15.10 -0.83 -24.51
CA SER A 680 15.04 0.65 -24.53
C SER A 680 13.61 1.15 -24.65
N LEU A 681 12.79 0.52 -25.51
CA LEU A 681 11.38 0.85 -25.63
C LEU A 681 10.62 0.50 -24.33
N LEU A 682 10.91 -0.65 -23.71
CA LEU A 682 10.31 -1.02 -22.43
C LEU A 682 10.66 -0.03 -21.30
N ALA A 683 11.86 0.55 -21.29
CA ALA A 683 12.23 1.57 -20.29
C ALA A 683 11.32 2.81 -20.36
N VAL A 684 11.02 3.31 -21.57
CA VAL A 684 10.10 4.44 -21.77
C VAL A 684 8.64 4.04 -21.53
N ILE A 685 8.26 2.81 -21.91
CA ILE A 685 6.90 2.28 -21.66
C ILE A 685 6.64 2.06 -20.17
N LEU A 686 7.64 1.67 -19.37
CA LEU A 686 7.49 1.56 -17.91
C LEU A 686 7.26 2.91 -17.24
N LEU A 687 8.01 3.93 -17.69
CA LEU A 687 7.82 5.32 -17.29
C LEU A 687 6.40 5.81 -17.64
N ALA A 688 5.93 5.54 -18.86
CA ALA A 688 4.59 5.88 -19.32
C ALA A 688 3.47 5.14 -18.55
N LEU A 689 3.55 3.80 -18.42
CA LEU A 689 2.52 2.99 -17.76
C LEU A 689 2.43 3.27 -16.25
N THR A 690 3.55 3.59 -15.60
CA THR A 690 3.51 3.98 -14.17
C THR A 690 2.80 5.32 -13.99
N SER A 691 3.03 6.29 -14.88
CA SER A 691 2.28 7.57 -14.87
C SER A 691 0.81 7.38 -15.23
N PHE A 692 0.51 6.54 -16.21
CA PHE A 692 -0.86 6.19 -16.56
C PHE A 692 -1.61 5.58 -15.38
N HIS A 693 -1.04 4.56 -14.73
CA HIS A 693 -1.62 3.92 -13.56
C HIS A 693 -1.90 4.92 -12.43
N GLY A 694 -0.89 5.72 -12.07
CA GLY A 694 -1.04 6.80 -11.09
C GLY A 694 -2.15 7.78 -11.45
N LEU A 695 -2.21 8.25 -12.71
CA LEU A 695 -3.24 9.18 -13.19
C LEU A 695 -4.64 8.56 -13.14
N THR A 696 -4.79 7.30 -13.58
CA THR A 696 -6.08 6.60 -13.61
C THR A 696 -6.69 6.37 -12.22
N MET A 697 -5.85 6.37 -11.18
CA MET A 697 -6.31 6.30 -9.79
C MET A 697 -6.71 7.67 -9.20
N THR A 698 -6.61 8.78 -9.94
CA THR A 698 -7.02 10.11 -9.43
C THR A 698 -8.42 10.50 -9.91
N PRO A 699 -9.18 11.31 -9.14
CA PRO A 699 -10.46 11.87 -9.59
C PRO A 699 -10.38 12.66 -10.91
N PHE A 700 -9.21 13.22 -11.25
CA PHE A 700 -8.98 13.92 -12.52
C PHE A 700 -9.21 13.02 -13.76
N TRP A 701 -9.01 11.70 -13.63
CA TRP A 701 -9.24 10.76 -14.71
C TRP A 701 -10.73 10.45 -14.94
N ASP A 702 -11.49 10.20 -13.87
CA ASP A 702 -12.89 9.70 -13.96
C ASP A 702 -13.83 10.33 -12.89
N LEU A 703 -13.93 11.66 -12.90
CA LEU A 703 -15.00 12.41 -12.24
C LEU A 703 -16.29 12.35 -13.08
N ALA A 704 -17.45 12.18 -12.45
CA ALA A 704 -18.74 12.04 -13.15
C ALA A 704 -19.19 13.30 -13.94
N ASP A 705 -18.79 14.50 -13.52
CA ASP A 705 -19.32 15.79 -13.98
C ASP A 705 -18.82 16.23 -15.38
N GLY A 706 -18.38 15.31 -16.24
CA GLY A 706 -17.92 15.55 -17.60
C GLY A 706 -16.54 16.25 -17.73
N ALA A 707 -16.11 17.00 -16.72
CA ALA A 707 -14.83 17.72 -16.66
C ALA A 707 -13.58 16.82 -16.49
N SER A 708 -13.75 15.50 -16.49
CA SER A 708 -12.68 14.51 -16.35
C SER A 708 -12.07 14.10 -17.70
N VAL A 709 -10.88 13.50 -17.67
CA VAL A 709 -10.21 13.01 -18.90
C VAL A 709 -11.07 11.96 -19.63
N MET A 710 -11.74 11.07 -18.90
CA MET A 710 -12.69 10.11 -19.46
C MET A 710 -13.99 10.77 -19.96
N GLY A 711 -14.50 11.79 -19.25
CA GLY A 711 -15.64 12.59 -19.72
C GLY A 711 -15.36 13.24 -21.08
N TRP A 712 -14.27 14.01 -21.15
CA TRP A 712 -13.81 14.69 -22.36
C TRP A 712 -13.57 13.72 -23.53
N LEU A 713 -12.83 12.62 -23.32
CA LEU A 713 -12.58 11.63 -24.37
C LEU A 713 -13.88 10.97 -24.89
N ARG A 714 -14.84 10.70 -24.01
CA ARG A 714 -16.16 10.16 -24.41
C ARG A 714 -16.96 11.17 -25.23
N SER A 715 -17.02 12.44 -24.80
CA SER A 715 -17.74 13.49 -25.53
C SER A 715 -17.11 13.85 -26.87
N THR A 716 -15.77 13.91 -26.96
CA THR A 716 -15.06 14.36 -28.16
C THR A 716 -14.94 13.27 -29.23
N LEU A 717 -14.88 11.99 -28.84
CA LEU A 717 -14.81 10.87 -29.77
C LEU A 717 -16.17 10.20 -30.05
N GLY A 718 -17.19 10.46 -29.24
CA GLY A 718 -18.52 9.83 -29.37
C GLY A 718 -18.54 8.34 -29.03
N VAL A 719 -17.59 7.86 -28.21
CA VAL A 719 -17.36 6.42 -27.95
C VAL A 719 -17.70 6.00 -26.52
N GLY A 720 -18.00 4.70 -26.34
CA GLY A 720 -18.24 4.11 -25.02
C GLY A 720 -17.00 4.09 -24.10
N PRO A 721 -17.18 3.88 -22.78
CA PRO A 721 -16.13 4.05 -21.77
C PRO A 721 -14.85 3.28 -22.06
N LEU A 722 -14.95 2.02 -22.47
CA LEU A 722 -13.82 1.15 -22.74
C LEU A 722 -12.98 1.60 -23.96
N ALA A 723 -13.63 2.19 -24.96
CA ALA A 723 -12.96 2.75 -26.13
C ALA A 723 -12.25 4.06 -25.79
N ALA A 724 -12.89 4.94 -25.01
CA ALA A 724 -12.27 6.17 -24.49
C ALA A 724 -11.06 5.84 -23.58
N PHE A 725 -11.18 4.86 -22.69
CA PHE A 725 -10.08 4.34 -21.88
C PHE A 725 -8.92 3.85 -22.75
N THR A 726 -9.22 3.07 -23.79
CA THR A 726 -8.21 2.54 -24.72
C THR A 726 -7.50 3.66 -25.50
N ALA A 727 -8.22 4.68 -25.95
CA ALA A 727 -7.66 5.85 -26.60
C ALA A 727 -6.76 6.67 -25.66
N GLY A 728 -7.22 6.90 -24.42
CA GLY A 728 -6.44 7.60 -23.39
C GLY A 728 -5.17 6.84 -22.99
N MET A 729 -5.23 5.50 -22.88
CA MET A 729 -4.07 4.65 -22.64
C MET A 729 -3.07 4.71 -23.82
N ALA A 730 -3.56 4.65 -25.06
CA ALA A 730 -2.72 4.77 -26.24
C ALA A 730 -2.02 6.14 -26.32
N ALA A 731 -2.73 7.23 -26.00
CA ALA A 731 -2.16 8.58 -25.93
C ALA A 731 -1.10 8.70 -24.82
N MET A 732 -1.38 8.19 -23.61
CA MET A 732 -0.44 8.21 -22.48
C MET A 732 0.79 7.31 -22.69
N LEU A 733 0.69 6.27 -23.54
CA LEU A 733 1.85 5.52 -24.02
C LEU A 733 2.64 6.27 -25.09
N ALA A 734 1.96 6.91 -26.05
CA ALA A 734 2.60 7.59 -27.18
C ALA A 734 3.34 8.87 -26.76
N VAL A 735 2.75 9.71 -25.90
CA VAL A 735 3.29 11.03 -25.55
C VAL A 735 4.71 10.95 -24.96
N PRO A 736 5.02 10.12 -23.94
CA PRO A 736 6.39 10.01 -23.41
C PRO A 736 7.41 9.47 -24.43
N ILE A 737 6.98 8.60 -25.36
CA ILE A 737 7.83 8.08 -26.45
C ILE A 737 8.15 9.20 -27.44
N LEU A 738 7.15 9.98 -27.85
CA LEU A 738 7.30 11.12 -28.77
C LEU A 738 8.15 12.23 -28.16
N VAL A 739 7.90 12.59 -26.89
CA VAL A 739 8.69 13.58 -26.14
C VAL A 739 10.14 13.12 -26.00
N PHE A 740 10.39 11.87 -25.60
CA PHE A 740 11.77 11.37 -25.47
C PHE A 740 12.49 11.27 -26.83
N TRP A 741 11.77 10.95 -27.92
CA TRP A 741 12.31 11.02 -29.28
C TRP A 741 12.64 12.46 -29.70
N LEU A 742 11.77 13.43 -29.41
CA LEU A 742 12.02 14.86 -29.65
C LEU A 742 13.25 15.35 -28.88
N LEU A 743 13.41 14.98 -27.60
CA LEU A 743 14.61 15.28 -26.83
C LEU A 743 15.87 14.68 -27.45
N CYS A 744 15.79 13.49 -28.06
CA CYS A 744 16.89 12.89 -28.83
C CYS A 744 17.19 13.65 -30.13
N LEU A 745 16.19 14.21 -30.81
CA LEU A 745 16.37 15.07 -31.99
C LEU A 745 17.02 16.40 -31.61
N ILE A 746 16.55 17.07 -30.56
CA ILE A 746 17.15 18.31 -30.01
C ILE A 746 18.60 18.04 -29.60
N THR A 747 18.85 16.94 -28.90
CA THR A 747 20.21 16.53 -28.49
C THR A 747 21.14 16.32 -29.69
N ARG A 748 20.65 15.72 -30.78
CA ARG A 748 21.41 15.60 -32.04
C ARG A 748 21.71 16.99 -32.64
N GLY A 749 20.72 17.89 -32.67
CA GLY A 749 20.87 19.25 -33.20
C GLY A 749 21.87 20.11 -32.42
N LEU A 750 21.92 19.96 -31.09
CA LEU A 750 22.87 20.68 -30.22
C LEU A 750 24.29 20.11 -30.22
N THR A 751 24.47 18.82 -30.49
CA THR A 751 25.79 18.15 -30.46
C THR A 751 26.47 18.06 -31.82
N GLN A 752 25.68 18.05 -32.90
CA GLN A 752 26.09 18.07 -34.31
C GLN A 752 27.05 16.94 -34.75
N ASP A 753 27.21 15.88 -33.96
CA ASP A 753 28.06 14.73 -34.29
C ASP A 753 27.35 13.75 -35.26
N PRO A 754 27.84 13.56 -36.50
CA PRO A 754 27.27 12.59 -37.43
C PRO A 754 27.38 11.13 -36.93
N ASN A 755 28.34 10.83 -36.04
CA ASN A 755 28.56 9.49 -35.49
C ASN A 755 27.54 9.11 -34.40
N VAL A 756 26.68 10.04 -33.98
CA VAL A 756 25.69 9.82 -32.92
C VAL A 756 24.26 10.19 -33.41
N PRO A 757 23.65 9.34 -34.26
CA PRO A 757 22.27 9.56 -34.73
C PRO A 757 21.25 9.43 -33.59
N ALA A 758 20.07 10.06 -33.75
CA ALA A 758 19.01 10.09 -32.72
C ALA A 758 18.58 8.70 -32.23
N LYS A 759 18.59 7.67 -33.10
CA LYS A 759 18.35 6.27 -32.71
C LYS A 759 19.40 5.74 -31.71
N LYS A 760 20.66 6.14 -31.83
CA LYS A 760 21.74 5.80 -30.89
C LYS A 760 21.56 6.56 -29.56
N LEU A 761 21.13 7.82 -29.59
CA LEU A 761 20.76 8.57 -28.39
C LEU A 761 19.63 7.88 -27.62
N PHE A 762 18.51 7.60 -28.28
CA PHE A 762 17.35 6.91 -27.70
C PHE A 762 17.75 5.59 -27.01
N LEU A 763 18.49 4.73 -27.72
CA LEU A 763 18.92 3.43 -27.21
C LEU A 763 19.82 3.51 -25.97
N TYR A 764 20.68 4.53 -25.88
CA TYR A 764 21.61 4.64 -24.75
C TYR A 764 21.00 5.41 -23.57
N PHE A 765 20.27 6.50 -23.82
CA PHE A 765 19.66 7.30 -22.76
C PHE A 765 18.40 6.66 -22.15
N ALA A 766 17.69 5.77 -22.84
CA ALA A 766 16.52 5.08 -22.28
C ALA A 766 16.83 4.34 -20.95
N TYR A 767 18.03 3.75 -20.82
CA TYR A 767 18.45 3.08 -19.59
C TYR A 767 18.66 4.05 -18.41
N SER A 768 18.83 5.35 -18.67
CA SER A 768 18.90 6.38 -17.61
C SER A 768 17.52 6.77 -17.05
N LEU A 769 16.43 6.42 -17.74
CA LEU A 769 15.06 6.59 -17.24
C LEU A 769 14.64 5.46 -16.28
N LEU A 770 15.36 4.33 -16.26
CA LEU A 770 14.99 3.14 -15.47
C LEU A 770 14.95 3.36 -13.94
N PRO A 771 15.88 4.11 -13.31
CA PRO A 771 15.73 4.46 -11.90
C PRO A 771 14.54 5.39 -11.68
N VAL A 772 14.33 6.38 -12.56
CA VAL A 772 13.22 7.33 -12.44
C VAL A 772 11.87 6.59 -12.47
N ALA A 773 11.69 5.68 -13.42
CA ALA A 773 10.52 4.80 -13.51
C ALA A 773 10.40 3.86 -12.29
N LEU A 774 11.48 3.18 -11.88
CA LEU A 774 11.48 2.27 -10.72
C LEU A 774 11.06 2.98 -9.43
N PHE A 775 11.66 4.13 -9.15
CA PHE A 775 11.41 4.85 -7.89
C PHE A 775 10.08 5.60 -7.89
N TYR A 776 9.61 6.11 -9.03
CA TYR A 776 8.23 6.59 -9.11
C TYR A 776 7.22 5.44 -8.94
N HIS A 777 7.51 4.24 -9.47
CA HIS A 777 6.66 3.06 -9.28
C HIS A 777 6.65 2.59 -7.82
N LEU A 778 7.76 2.74 -7.09
CA LEU A 778 7.82 2.54 -5.63
C LEU A 778 7.04 3.63 -4.87
N ALA A 779 7.13 4.90 -5.28
CA ALA A 779 6.41 6.02 -4.65
C ALA A 779 4.89 5.86 -4.78
N HIS A 780 4.39 5.58 -5.99
CA HIS A 780 2.97 5.33 -6.22
C HIS A 780 2.47 4.13 -5.40
N ASN A 781 3.16 2.99 -5.44
CA ASN A 781 2.75 1.79 -4.70
C ASN A 781 2.99 1.86 -3.18
N ALA A 782 3.76 2.83 -2.67
CA ALA A 782 3.97 2.98 -1.22
C ALA A 782 2.65 3.25 -0.48
N MET A 783 1.75 4.05 -1.05
CA MET A 783 0.45 4.32 -0.42
C MET A 783 -0.41 3.05 -0.39
N HIS A 784 -0.53 2.32 -1.50
CA HIS A 784 -1.24 1.02 -1.51
C HIS A 784 -0.63 0.02 -0.52
N PHE A 785 0.69 -0.16 -0.52
CA PHE A 785 1.35 -1.17 0.31
C PHE A 785 1.25 -0.88 1.82
N PHE A 786 1.48 0.37 2.24
CA PHE A 786 1.50 0.74 3.66
C PHE A 786 0.12 1.14 4.22
N MET A 787 -0.79 1.70 3.40
CA MET A 787 -2.16 2.00 3.84
C MET A 787 -3.08 0.80 3.67
N GLU A 788 -3.22 0.22 2.47
CA GLU A 788 -4.18 -0.89 2.24
C GLU A 788 -3.67 -2.22 2.79
N GLY A 789 -2.35 -2.38 2.98
CA GLY A 789 -1.75 -3.63 3.44
C GLY A 789 -2.32 -4.16 4.76
N GLN A 790 -2.87 -3.28 5.58
CA GLN A 790 -3.55 -3.59 6.83
C GLN A 790 -4.78 -4.51 6.66
N TYR A 791 -5.48 -4.45 5.52
CA TYR A 791 -6.67 -5.27 5.24
C TYR A 791 -6.36 -6.76 5.10
N LEU A 792 -5.09 -7.12 4.92
CA LEU A 792 -4.66 -8.52 4.93
C LEU A 792 -4.95 -9.20 6.27
N VAL A 793 -4.89 -8.47 7.39
CA VAL A 793 -5.04 -9.04 8.75
C VAL A 793 -6.44 -9.65 8.99
N PRO A 794 -7.57 -8.97 8.71
CA PRO A 794 -8.89 -9.60 8.79
C PRO A 794 -9.14 -10.62 7.66
N LEU A 795 -8.65 -10.37 6.44
CA LEU A 795 -8.84 -11.27 5.30
C LEU A 795 -8.08 -12.62 5.45
N LEU A 796 -6.99 -12.68 6.22
CA LEU A 796 -6.36 -13.96 6.56
C LEU A 796 -7.22 -14.83 7.50
N SER A 797 -8.07 -14.22 8.34
CA SER A 797 -9.04 -14.96 9.17
C SER A 797 -10.33 -15.31 8.44
N ASN A 798 -10.79 -14.47 7.51
CA ASN A 798 -11.98 -14.71 6.68
C ASN A 798 -11.66 -14.75 5.16
N PRO A 799 -10.81 -15.68 4.67
CA PRO A 799 -10.26 -15.59 3.31
C PRO A 799 -11.26 -15.83 2.18
N LEU A 800 -12.37 -16.50 2.49
CA LEU A 800 -13.47 -16.82 1.56
C LEU A 800 -14.66 -15.88 1.73
N GLY A 801 -14.63 -14.93 2.66
CA GLY A 801 -15.76 -14.05 3.01
C GLY A 801 -16.86 -14.73 3.86
N ALA A 802 -16.90 -16.06 3.91
CA ALA A 802 -17.93 -16.91 4.50
C ALA A 802 -18.06 -16.89 6.05
N GLY A 803 -17.79 -15.75 6.69
CA GLY A 803 -17.89 -15.55 8.15
C GLY A 803 -16.85 -16.31 8.97
N THR A 804 -15.82 -16.91 8.33
CA THR A 804 -14.78 -17.65 9.04
C THR A 804 -13.86 -16.72 9.84
N ASN A 805 -13.24 -17.26 10.89
CA ASN A 805 -12.35 -16.48 11.77
C ASN A 805 -11.11 -17.27 12.21
N TRP A 806 -10.32 -17.77 11.25
CA TRP A 806 -9.26 -18.77 11.47
C TRP A 806 -8.19 -18.38 12.51
N PHE A 807 -7.90 -17.09 12.69
CA PHE A 807 -6.90 -16.59 13.65
C PHE A 807 -7.50 -15.63 14.69
N GLY A 808 -8.82 -15.57 14.82
CA GLY A 808 -9.51 -14.60 15.68
C GLY A 808 -9.57 -13.16 15.13
N THR A 809 -8.86 -12.86 14.03
CA THR A 809 -8.62 -11.49 13.54
C THR A 809 -9.68 -10.91 12.59
N ALA A 810 -10.72 -11.64 12.20
CA ALA A 810 -11.68 -11.19 11.17
C ALA A 810 -12.40 -9.87 11.51
N ALA A 811 -12.65 -9.63 12.80
CA ALA A 811 -13.25 -8.40 13.30
C ALA A 811 -12.24 -7.24 13.50
N LEU A 812 -10.93 -7.50 13.43
CA LEU A 812 -9.94 -6.44 13.59
C LEU A 812 -9.98 -5.46 12.41
N ARG A 813 -9.99 -4.18 12.76
CA ARG A 813 -9.70 -3.07 11.86
C ARG A 813 -8.48 -2.35 12.44
N PRO A 814 -7.25 -2.80 12.08
CA PRO A 814 -6.02 -2.09 12.44
C PRO A 814 -6.00 -0.65 11.89
N GLY A 815 -4.89 0.06 12.14
CA GLY A 815 -4.53 1.26 11.40
C GLY A 815 -3.51 0.96 10.28
N PRO A 816 -3.13 1.96 9.47
CA PRO A 816 -2.11 1.80 8.43
C PRO A 816 -0.73 1.45 9.02
N LEU A 817 0.08 0.72 8.26
CA LEU A 817 1.39 0.22 8.70
C LEU A 817 2.42 1.33 8.93
N LEU A 818 2.25 2.46 8.25
CA LEU A 818 2.99 3.70 8.46
C LEU A 818 1.99 4.86 8.46
N SER A 819 2.27 5.94 9.20
CA SER A 819 1.45 7.15 9.13
C SER A 819 1.58 7.82 7.76
N VAL A 820 0.51 8.45 7.28
CA VAL A 820 0.48 9.07 5.95
C VAL A 820 1.60 10.11 5.75
N HIS A 821 2.01 10.80 6.81
CA HIS A 821 3.14 11.72 6.80
C HIS A 821 4.48 11.05 6.46
N VAL A 822 4.74 9.84 7.00
CA VAL A 822 5.94 9.06 6.66
C VAL A 822 5.86 8.58 5.21
N ILE A 823 4.67 8.19 4.73
CA ILE A 823 4.47 7.78 3.34
C ILE A 823 4.74 8.94 2.38
N TRP A 824 4.27 10.15 2.65
CA TRP A 824 4.57 11.34 1.82
C TRP A 824 6.07 11.64 1.75
N TRP A 825 6.80 11.54 2.87
CA TRP A 825 8.26 11.71 2.88
C TRP A 825 8.98 10.60 2.10
N LEU A 826 8.52 9.35 2.21
CA LEU A 826 9.03 8.24 1.40
C LEU A 826 8.77 8.45 -0.09
N GLN A 827 7.59 8.97 -0.46
CA GLN A 827 7.22 9.26 -1.86
C GLN A 827 8.14 10.31 -2.49
N VAL A 828 8.32 11.46 -1.84
CA VAL A 828 9.25 12.51 -2.30
C VAL A 828 10.70 11.99 -2.29
N GLY A 829 11.11 11.27 -1.24
CA GLY A 829 12.43 10.67 -1.11
C GLY A 829 12.74 9.66 -2.22
N PHE A 830 11.79 8.80 -2.60
CA PHE A 830 11.96 7.88 -3.72
C PHE A 830 12.13 8.63 -5.04
N VAL A 831 11.27 9.61 -5.37
CA VAL A 831 11.42 10.39 -6.61
C VAL A 831 12.81 11.07 -6.68
N LEU A 832 13.28 11.65 -5.58
CA LEU A 832 14.63 12.24 -5.49
C LEU A 832 15.74 11.21 -5.74
N VAL A 833 15.67 10.02 -5.14
CA VAL A 833 16.65 8.94 -5.37
C VAL A 833 16.62 8.46 -6.82
N GLY A 834 15.43 8.28 -7.40
CA GLY A 834 15.27 7.93 -8.82
C GLY A 834 15.91 8.95 -9.75
N HIS A 835 15.67 10.24 -9.50
CA HIS A 835 16.23 11.35 -10.26
C HIS A 835 17.76 11.43 -10.13
N ILE A 836 18.32 11.31 -8.91
CA ILE A 836 19.77 11.26 -8.64
C ILE A 836 20.44 10.16 -9.47
N PHE A 837 19.94 8.92 -9.41
CA PHE A 837 20.52 7.82 -10.17
C PHE A 837 20.31 7.99 -11.68
N GLY A 838 19.18 8.56 -12.12
CA GLY A 838 18.93 8.92 -13.51
C GLY A 838 20.01 9.87 -14.05
N ILE A 839 20.28 10.97 -13.33
CA ILE A 839 21.34 11.95 -13.66
C ILE A 839 22.71 11.26 -13.76
N VAL A 840 23.08 10.42 -12.77
CA VAL A 840 24.39 9.73 -12.76
C VAL A 840 24.54 8.82 -13.98
N ILE A 841 23.50 8.08 -14.37
CA ILE A 841 23.53 7.19 -15.54
C ILE A 841 23.51 8.02 -16.84
N ALA A 842 22.70 9.09 -16.93
CA ALA A 842 22.67 9.98 -18.09
C ALA A 842 24.03 10.68 -18.31
N HIS A 843 24.68 11.16 -17.25
CA HIS A 843 26.03 11.70 -17.31
C HIS A 843 27.02 10.63 -17.80
N HIS A 844 27.01 9.41 -17.24
CA HIS A 844 27.88 8.34 -17.72
C HIS A 844 27.62 8.00 -19.20
N VAL A 845 26.36 7.96 -19.63
CA VAL A 845 25.96 7.74 -21.03
C VAL A 845 26.49 8.87 -21.93
N SER A 846 26.34 10.14 -21.54
CA SER A 846 26.84 11.26 -22.33
C SER A 846 28.36 11.22 -22.50
N ARG A 847 29.12 10.94 -21.42
CA ARG A 847 30.59 10.79 -21.44
C ARG A 847 31.06 9.53 -22.16
N LYS A 848 30.20 8.52 -22.34
CA LYS A 848 30.44 7.28 -23.11
C LYS A 848 30.14 7.45 -24.61
N LEU A 849 29.23 8.36 -24.97
CA LEU A 849 28.91 8.69 -26.36
C LEU A 849 29.81 9.79 -26.92
N TYR A 850 30.14 10.80 -26.12
CA TYR A 850 30.90 11.99 -26.51
C TYR A 850 32.19 12.13 -25.68
N PRO A 851 33.38 11.93 -26.27
CA PRO A 851 34.65 12.11 -25.57
C PRO A 851 34.88 13.55 -25.10
N GLN A 852 34.49 14.53 -25.92
CA GLN A 852 34.66 15.96 -25.63
C GLN A 852 33.73 16.41 -24.48
N PRO A 853 34.23 17.09 -23.43
CA PRO A 853 33.42 17.53 -22.29
C PRO A 853 32.26 18.46 -22.68
N ARG A 854 32.48 19.39 -23.63
CA ARG A 854 31.46 20.33 -24.11
C ARG A 854 30.30 19.60 -24.78
N GLN A 855 30.57 18.69 -25.72
CA GLN A 855 29.54 17.88 -26.38
C GLN A 855 28.81 16.95 -25.41
N ALA A 856 29.51 16.31 -24.47
CA ALA A 856 28.89 15.47 -23.44
C ALA A 856 27.93 16.28 -22.54
N THR A 857 28.28 17.53 -22.23
CA THR A 857 27.41 18.43 -21.44
C THR A 857 26.21 18.90 -22.25
N LEU A 858 26.41 19.31 -23.51
CA LEU A 858 25.32 19.65 -24.44
C LEU A 858 24.36 18.48 -24.67
N ALA A 859 24.86 17.25 -24.66
CA ALA A 859 24.04 16.04 -24.76
C ALA A 859 23.22 15.76 -23.50
N LEU A 860 23.67 16.23 -22.33
CA LEU A 860 23.01 16.02 -21.05
C LEU A 860 21.88 17.03 -20.80
N VAL A 861 21.98 18.27 -21.31
CA VAL A 861 21.01 19.35 -21.02
C VAL A 861 19.56 19.01 -21.41
N PRO A 862 19.23 18.57 -22.64
CA PRO A 862 17.85 18.21 -22.98
C PRO A 862 17.34 16.99 -22.20
N MET A 863 18.22 16.02 -21.94
CA MET A 863 17.90 14.82 -21.17
C MET A 863 17.59 15.15 -19.71
N LEU A 864 18.38 16.06 -19.10
CA LEU A 864 18.15 16.59 -17.76
C LEU A 864 16.83 17.35 -17.69
N GLY A 865 16.52 18.20 -18.67
CA GLY A 865 15.24 18.89 -18.78
C GLY A 865 14.06 17.91 -18.81
N GLY A 866 14.16 16.83 -19.60
CA GLY A 866 13.17 15.75 -19.63
C GLY A 866 13.02 15.03 -18.28
N MET A 867 14.13 14.75 -17.58
CA MET A 867 14.11 14.12 -16.25
C MET A 867 13.49 15.03 -15.18
N VAL A 868 13.77 16.34 -15.22
CA VAL A 868 13.15 17.33 -14.32
C VAL A 868 11.66 17.47 -14.60
N LEU A 869 11.26 17.59 -15.87
CA LEU A 869 9.85 17.65 -16.29
C LEU A 869 9.08 16.41 -15.86
N TYR A 870 9.65 15.22 -16.04
CA TYR A 870 9.01 13.98 -15.59
C TYR A 870 8.97 13.86 -14.07
N SER A 871 10.04 14.23 -13.35
CA SER A 871 10.04 14.20 -11.88
C SER A 871 9.04 15.18 -11.28
N TRP A 872 8.86 16.36 -11.90
CA TRP A 872 7.79 17.30 -11.59
C TRP A 872 6.40 16.68 -11.82
N PHE A 873 6.19 16.02 -12.96
CA PHE A 873 4.92 15.37 -13.30
C PHE A 873 4.60 14.19 -12.36
N SER A 874 5.60 13.39 -11.98
CA SER A 874 5.49 12.35 -10.94
C SER A 874 5.10 12.95 -9.59
N LEU A 875 5.76 14.03 -9.14
CA LEU A 875 5.40 14.72 -7.90
C LEU A 875 3.99 15.36 -7.98
N TRP A 876 3.56 15.79 -9.16
CA TRP A 876 2.22 16.35 -9.38
C TRP A 876 1.14 15.27 -9.26
N ILE A 877 1.32 14.10 -9.88
CA ILE A 877 0.39 12.96 -9.68
C ILE A 877 0.35 12.55 -8.20
N LEU A 878 1.51 12.51 -7.51
CA LEU A 878 1.58 12.19 -6.08
C LEU A 878 1.00 13.30 -5.18
N HIS A 879 0.82 14.52 -5.66
CA HIS A 879 0.14 15.61 -4.95
C HIS A 879 -1.40 15.48 -5.03
N LEU A 880 -1.93 14.80 -6.06
CA LEU A 880 -3.36 14.53 -6.19
C LEU A 880 -3.82 13.44 -5.22
N ASP A 881 -5.07 13.54 -4.77
CA ASP A 881 -5.72 12.49 -4.00
C ASP A 881 -5.95 11.24 -4.87
N MET A 882 -5.74 10.06 -4.29
CA MET A 882 -5.81 8.77 -5.00
C MET A 882 -6.97 7.90 -4.49
N ASN A 883 -7.74 7.34 -5.41
CA ASN A 883 -8.69 6.26 -5.16
C ASN A 883 -7.97 5.01 -4.63
N MET A 884 -8.57 4.36 -3.64
CA MET A 884 -8.12 3.06 -3.14
C MET A 884 -8.47 1.92 -4.09
N ARG A 885 -7.63 0.88 -4.17
CA ARG A 885 -7.98 -0.38 -4.87
C ARG A 885 -9.01 -1.18 -4.06
N GLY A 886 -8.89 -1.16 -2.74
CA GLY A 886 -9.74 -1.86 -1.79
C GLY A 886 -10.98 -1.09 -1.33
N THR A 887 -11.81 -0.58 -2.26
CA THR A 887 -13.12 -0.01 -1.91
C THR A 887 -14.18 -1.10 -1.84
N LEU A 888 -14.26 -1.83 -0.72
CA LEU A 888 -15.45 -2.55 -0.20
C LEU A 888 -15.11 -3.22 1.15
N MET A 889 -15.60 -2.63 2.25
CA MET A 889 -15.77 -3.22 3.59
C MET A 889 -17.02 -2.64 4.24
#